data_AF-N4WWZ6-F1
#
_entry.id   AF-N4WWZ6-F1
#
_cell.length_a   1.000
_cell.length_b   1.000
_cell.length_c   1.000
_cell.angle_alpha   90.00
_cell.angle_beta   90.00
_cell.angle_gamma   90.00
#
_symmetry.space_group_name_H-M   'P 1'
#
loop_
_entity.id
_entity.type
_entity.pdbx_description
1 polymer ?
#
loop_
_entity_poly.entity_id
_entity_poly.type
_entity_poly.pdbx_seq_one_letter_code
_entity_poly.pdbx_strand_id
1 'polypeptide(L)'
;MLHQGLYEQVINKEIQEALSLLDKDQYAIHKESLDVEEASKKLANYITEVTRKALTMLREEKKNESLVQQIKLCNDIIQHLGQRLDEEALQSLQIREEGEVLTSLYEKINTASSLHQTDEPIRPITPLSETSLFTGSKSEPNMVNELKKEIVSADKIQMLVSFIKWSGLRIIFDELQQFTDRGGELQIISTSYMGATDYKAIDELSKLQNTTIKLSYNVKVTRLHAKAYIFTRDTNFSTAYIGSSNLSNPALTSGLEWNLKITEKESFDVMKKVDVTFDSYWNDDEFVLFDPSKHEDHKMLRESLQTYQVEDNHTTFELRPFPYQKEVLDKLQAEREVHNRYKNLIVAATGVGKTVISAFDYKQFAKKNGRPSRLLFVAHRKEILQQALETYRHVLKDFNFGELLFSGKNPVSIDHLFVTIDSLNSKALFQHTTKEFYDYIVIDEFHHAAAASYQKLLDYYSPKVLLGLTATPERMDGKSVIEYFDGHTAAEIRLTEAIDRKLLSPFQYFGITDTVDLSKVKFTRKGYDTRELENVYTHNTKRVQQIVRSVYKYVTDIDTVKGLGFCVSVEHARYMADQFNTYRIPAIALDGQSDKETRDHAKYRLQQGEVKFIFVVDLYNEGVDIPEVNTILFLRPTESLTVFLQQLGRGLRLHDDKECLTVLDFIGQAHKDYPFEDKFRALIGRSRHAIKHYVENGFSNLPRGSFIQLEKQAKEYVLRNIKRVSNSRNNLILKLKKFKNDTDQPLTLLNFLTFYQMSSYEFYGRSGDRSFYRLFVESGLYDDFQFDQEKEITKRLPYLLHLDSEHLLGFYLRFLENGDVRTEEERLMINVLYYTLYRASPKQIGFASTREGVEHVLNNVEMKEEIRQIFMYNYQQLDLIEKSHDLSFTTPLRVHATYSMDQILAAFGHYNEEKRPQVQEGVKHLPDKNIDIFFVTLNKSEKDFSPTTMYQDYAMNEQLFHWQSQSKTSEKTKTAQRYIHHSEHGHQIMLFVREYKQENGYAAPFTCLGTADYVRHSGNNPINFVWRLREKIPSKLIVKANKHIL
;
A
#
# COMPACT_ATOMS: atom_id res chain seq x y z
N MET A 1 22.42 -38.07 -10.11
CA MET A 1 21.87 -37.67 -11.43
C MET A 1 20.97 -36.45 -11.22
N LEU A 2 21.00 -35.47 -12.12
CA LEU A 2 20.08 -34.33 -12.08
C LEU A 2 18.72 -34.76 -12.64
N HIS A 3 17.64 -34.46 -11.92
CA HIS A 3 16.26 -34.70 -12.36
C HIS A 3 15.67 -33.44 -13.03
N GLN A 4 14.59 -33.56 -13.82
CA GLN A 4 13.91 -32.37 -14.34
C GLN A 4 13.17 -31.66 -13.19
N GLY A 5 13.40 -30.35 -13.03
CA GLY A 5 12.84 -29.58 -11.92
C GLY A 5 13.51 -28.22 -11.75
N LEU A 6 13.15 -27.53 -10.66
CA LEU A 6 13.77 -26.26 -10.25
C LEU A 6 14.92 -26.54 -9.28
N TYR A 7 15.99 -25.76 -9.40
CA TYR A 7 17.18 -25.87 -8.57
C TYR A 7 17.59 -24.50 -8.06
N GLU A 8 17.96 -24.42 -6.79
CA GLU A 8 18.56 -23.24 -6.16
C GLU A 8 19.80 -23.67 -5.36
N GLN A 9 20.84 -24.13 -6.07
CA GLN A 9 22.07 -24.67 -5.48
C GLN A 9 23.32 -24.14 -6.19
N VAL A 10 24.43 -24.04 -5.46
CA VAL A 10 25.73 -23.64 -6.01
C VAL A 10 26.22 -24.73 -6.98
N ILE A 11 26.59 -24.32 -8.20
CA ILE A 11 27.17 -25.24 -9.18
C ILE A 11 28.58 -25.62 -8.73
N ASN A 12 28.71 -26.79 -8.11
CA ASN A 12 29.98 -27.40 -7.73
C ASN A 12 30.55 -28.26 -8.88
N LYS A 13 31.71 -28.90 -8.66
CA LYS A 13 32.36 -29.73 -9.70
C LYS A 13 31.47 -30.89 -10.18
N GLU A 14 30.79 -31.58 -9.26
CA GLU A 14 29.91 -32.71 -9.59
C GLU A 14 28.70 -32.27 -10.42
N ILE A 15 28.07 -31.15 -10.07
CA ILE A 15 26.95 -30.59 -10.83
C ILE A 15 27.42 -30.09 -12.20
N GLN A 16 28.59 -29.45 -12.27
CA GLN A 16 29.16 -28.99 -13.54
C GLN A 16 29.45 -30.16 -14.49
N GLU A 17 30.00 -31.26 -13.98
CA GLU A 17 30.20 -32.50 -14.72
C GLU A 17 28.87 -33.12 -15.16
N ALA A 18 27.88 -33.20 -14.26
CA ALA A 18 26.55 -33.71 -14.60
C ALA A 18 25.85 -32.86 -15.67
N LEU A 19 25.97 -31.53 -15.61
CA LEU A 19 25.44 -30.62 -16.63
C LEU A 19 26.16 -30.76 -17.98
N SER A 20 27.44 -31.12 -17.99
CA SER A 20 28.21 -31.31 -19.23
C SER A 20 27.82 -32.58 -19.99
N LEU A 21 27.23 -33.55 -19.29
CA LEU A 21 26.74 -34.82 -19.84
C LEU A 21 25.31 -34.72 -20.38
N LEU A 22 24.61 -33.59 -20.16
CA LEU A 22 23.26 -33.38 -20.67
C LEU A 22 23.27 -32.89 -22.12
N ASP A 23 22.37 -33.45 -22.92
CA ASP A 23 22.13 -33.00 -24.29
C ASP A 23 21.45 -31.62 -24.28
N LYS A 24 22.10 -30.62 -24.84
CA LYS A 24 21.61 -29.23 -24.89
C LYS A 24 20.39 -29.07 -25.80
N ASP A 25 20.16 -29.99 -26.73
CA ASP A 25 19.00 -29.96 -27.60
C ASP A 25 17.75 -30.54 -26.91
N GLN A 26 17.94 -31.32 -25.83
CA GLN A 26 16.84 -31.92 -25.05
C GLN A 26 16.52 -31.17 -23.75
N TYR A 27 17.49 -30.45 -23.17
CA TYR A 27 17.34 -29.80 -21.87
C TYR A 27 17.55 -28.28 -21.94
N ALA A 28 16.56 -27.51 -21.48
CA ALA A 28 16.71 -26.07 -21.26
C ALA A 28 17.42 -25.80 -19.92
N ILE A 29 18.68 -25.35 -19.98
CA ILE A 29 19.49 -25.07 -18.79
C ILE A 29 19.51 -23.56 -18.53
N HIS A 30 18.90 -23.14 -17.44
CA HIS A 30 18.92 -21.76 -16.97
C HIS A 30 19.93 -21.63 -15.82
N LYS A 31 20.82 -20.63 -15.89
CA LYS A 31 21.84 -20.34 -14.87
C LYS A 31 21.78 -18.88 -14.49
N GLU A 32 22.02 -18.60 -13.22
CA GLU A 32 22.13 -17.25 -12.67
C GLU A 32 23.50 -17.07 -12.03
N SER A 33 24.10 -15.89 -12.20
CA SER A 33 25.36 -15.53 -11.54
C SER A 33 25.10 -15.22 -10.06
N LEU A 34 26.01 -15.65 -9.19
CA LEU A 34 25.97 -15.28 -7.77
C LEU A 34 26.12 -13.76 -7.65
N ASP A 35 25.09 -13.13 -7.10
CA ASP A 35 25.15 -11.71 -6.74
C ASP A 35 26.10 -11.50 -5.54
N VAL A 36 26.82 -10.38 -5.53
CA VAL A 36 27.87 -10.07 -4.52
C VAL A 36 27.26 -9.98 -3.12
N GLU A 37 26.01 -9.53 -3.03
CA GLU A 37 25.34 -9.23 -1.78
C GLU A 37 24.63 -10.48 -1.22
N GLU A 38 24.17 -11.40 -2.08
CA GLU A 38 23.63 -12.72 -1.68
C GLU A 38 24.67 -13.83 -1.52
N ALA A 39 25.86 -13.67 -2.12
CA ALA A 39 26.88 -14.71 -2.17
C ALA A 39 27.27 -15.21 -0.78
N SER A 40 27.35 -14.31 0.21
CA SER A 40 27.75 -14.66 1.58
C SER A 40 26.86 -15.75 2.20
N LYS A 41 25.53 -15.60 2.14
CA LYS A 41 24.56 -16.58 2.67
C LYS A 41 24.55 -17.88 1.87
N LYS A 42 24.48 -17.79 0.54
CA LYS A 42 24.46 -18.97 -0.34
C LYS A 42 25.73 -19.81 -0.17
N LEU A 43 26.90 -19.16 -0.06
CA LEU A 43 28.17 -19.84 0.19
C LEU A 43 28.28 -20.37 1.63
N ALA A 44 27.80 -19.65 2.64
CA ALA A 44 27.79 -20.13 4.03
C ALA A 44 26.92 -21.39 4.19
N ASN A 45 25.74 -21.42 3.57
CA ASN A 45 24.88 -22.61 3.54
C ASN A 45 25.57 -23.78 2.84
N TYR A 46 26.18 -23.54 1.68
CA TYR A 46 26.94 -24.57 0.98
C TYR A 46 28.12 -25.12 1.80
N ILE A 47 28.88 -24.25 2.46
CA ILE A 47 29.98 -24.67 3.36
C ILE A 47 29.44 -25.42 4.57
N THR A 48 28.27 -25.07 5.09
CA THR A 48 27.59 -25.81 6.17
C THR A 48 27.29 -27.25 5.73
N GLU A 49 26.76 -27.44 4.51
CA GLU A 49 26.50 -28.78 3.96
C GLU A 49 27.80 -29.58 3.78
N VAL A 50 28.85 -28.96 3.22
CA VAL A 50 30.16 -29.59 3.04
C VAL A 50 30.77 -30.00 4.38
N THR A 51 30.71 -29.11 5.38
CA THR A 51 31.25 -29.36 6.72
C THR A 51 30.45 -30.46 7.42
N ARG A 52 29.11 -30.45 7.32
CA ARG A 52 28.25 -31.53 7.85
C ARG A 52 28.56 -32.89 7.23
N LYS A 53 28.81 -32.93 5.92
CA LYS A 53 29.23 -34.15 5.22
C LYS A 53 30.59 -34.64 5.72
N ALA A 54 31.58 -33.74 5.84
CA ALA A 54 32.91 -34.08 6.37
C ALA A 54 32.86 -34.60 7.81
N LEU A 55 32.09 -33.95 8.69
CA LEU A 55 31.91 -34.37 10.08
C LEU A 55 31.20 -35.73 10.19
N THR A 56 30.22 -36.01 9.31
CA THR A 56 29.55 -37.33 9.24
C THR A 56 30.54 -38.42 8.81
N MET A 57 31.37 -38.17 7.79
CA MET A 57 32.37 -39.12 7.31
C MET A 57 33.40 -39.46 8.41
N LEU A 58 33.89 -38.45 9.15
CA LEU A 58 34.79 -38.66 10.28
C LEU A 58 34.16 -39.49 11.42
N ARG A 59 32.84 -39.37 11.62
CA ARG A 59 32.10 -40.17 12.62
C ARG A 59 32.04 -41.64 12.23
N GLU A 60 31.89 -41.94 10.94
CA GLU A 60 31.75 -43.32 10.43
C GLU A 60 33.07 -44.09 10.47
N GLU A 61 34.23 -43.42 10.37
CA GLU A 61 35.54 -44.06 10.35
C GLU A 61 36.08 -44.49 11.73
N LYS A 62 35.76 -43.79 12.84
CA LYS A 62 36.32 -44.08 14.19
C LYS A 62 35.37 -43.75 15.35
N LYS A 63 34.61 -44.75 15.84
CA LYS A 63 33.54 -44.56 16.86
C LYS A 63 33.97 -44.00 18.24
N ASN A 64 35.22 -44.24 18.70
CA ASN A 64 35.63 -43.90 20.08
C ASN A 64 36.42 -42.57 20.20
N GLU A 65 36.94 -42.01 19.10
CA GLU A 65 37.69 -40.74 19.08
C GLU A 65 37.04 -39.68 18.17
N SER A 66 35.84 -39.95 17.66
CA SER A 66 35.21 -39.13 16.62
C SER A 66 34.97 -37.68 17.06
N LEU A 67 34.57 -37.46 18.31
CA LEU A 67 34.21 -36.11 18.79
C LEU A 67 35.43 -35.18 18.85
N VAL A 68 36.56 -35.65 19.38
CA VAL A 68 37.80 -34.86 19.48
C VAL A 68 38.33 -34.50 18.09
N GLN A 69 38.26 -35.43 17.14
CA GLN A 69 38.65 -35.18 15.75
C GLN A 69 37.71 -34.21 15.03
N GLN A 70 36.40 -34.29 15.31
CA GLN A 70 35.41 -33.33 14.82
C GLN A 70 35.67 -31.92 15.37
N ILE A 71 35.92 -31.78 16.67
CA ILE A 71 36.27 -30.50 17.32
C ILE A 71 37.56 -29.92 16.72
N LYS A 72 38.58 -30.75 16.54
CA LYS A 72 39.85 -30.35 15.93
C LYS A 72 39.65 -29.82 14.51
N LEU A 73 38.88 -30.52 13.67
CA LEU A 73 38.57 -30.06 12.31
C LEU A 73 37.86 -28.70 12.32
N CYS A 74 36.88 -28.50 13.21
CA CYS A 74 36.21 -27.21 13.35
C CYS A 74 37.18 -26.09 13.78
N ASN A 75 38.06 -26.36 14.75
CA ASN A 75 39.06 -25.39 15.20
C ASN A 75 40.12 -25.06 14.13
N ASP A 76 40.52 -26.04 13.32
CA ASP A 76 41.43 -25.84 12.19
C ASP A 76 40.79 -24.90 11.14
N ILE A 77 39.48 -25.07 10.86
CA ILE A 77 38.72 -24.16 9.98
C ILE A 77 38.67 -22.75 10.57
N ILE A 78 38.32 -22.61 11.86
CA ILE A 78 38.24 -21.31 12.55
C ILE A 78 39.61 -20.59 12.52
N GLN A 79 40.68 -21.32 12.81
CA GLN A 79 42.04 -20.78 12.79
C GLN A 79 42.44 -20.30 11.40
N HIS A 80 42.13 -21.08 10.35
CA HIS A 80 42.42 -20.70 8.97
C HIS A 80 41.67 -19.42 8.55
N LEU A 81 40.41 -19.28 8.98
CA LEU A 81 39.61 -18.07 8.72
C LEU A 81 40.19 -16.85 9.46
N GLY A 82 40.52 -16.99 10.75
CA GLY A 82 41.12 -15.92 11.55
C GLY A 82 42.45 -15.41 10.98
N GLN A 83 43.32 -16.31 10.54
CA GLN A 83 44.61 -15.96 9.92
C GLN A 83 44.45 -15.21 8.59
N ARG A 84 43.43 -15.56 7.81
CA ARG A 84 43.22 -15.00 6.47
C ARG A 84 42.54 -13.63 6.48
N LEU A 85 41.72 -13.36 7.50
CA LEU A 85 41.00 -12.10 7.67
C LEU A 85 41.70 -11.10 8.59
N ASP A 86 42.84 -11.48 9.19
CA ASP A 86 43.58 -10.68 10.18
C ASP A 86 42.69 -10.24 11.36
N GLU A 87 41.83 -11.15 11.82
CA GLU A 87 40.78 -10.86 12.78
C GLU A 87 40.94 -11.77 14.02
N GLU A 88 41.65 -11.27 15.04
CA GLU A 88 41.92 -11.98 16.29
C GLU A 88 40.64 -12.41 17.03
N ALA A 89 39.52 -11.70 16.81
CA ALA A 89 38.23 -12.04 17.42
C ALA A 89 37.75 -13.45 17.06
N LEU A 90 38.09 -13.97 15.87
CA LEU A 90 37.69 -15.33 15.46
C LEU A 90 38.44 -16.41 16.23
N GLN A 91 39.65 -16.13 16.74
CA GLN A 91 40.39 -17.10 17.56
C GLN A 91 39.70 -17.37 18.89
N SER A 92 38.94 -16.40 19.41
CA SER A 92 38.16 -16.56 20.64
C SER A 92 36.95 -17.49 20.50
N LEU A 93 36.59 -17.91 19.28
CA LEU A 93 35.45 -18.78 18.98
C LEU A 93 35.82 -20.28 18.92
N GLN A 94 37.05 -20.65 19.27
CA GLN A 94 37.48 -22.05 19.28
C GLN A 94 36.68 -22.89 20.30
N ILE A 95 36.34 -24.10 19.88
CA ILE A 95 35.60 -25.07 20.69
C ILE A 95 36.58 -25.77 21.63
N ARG A 96 36.24 -25.86 22.92
CA ARG A 96 37.09 -26.57 23.91
C ARG A 96 37.02 -28.08 23.71
N GLU A 97 38.09 -28.78 24.08
CA GLU A 97 38.26 -30.22 23.82
C GLU A 97 37.21 -31.10 24.52
N GLU A 98 36.59 -30.59 25.58
CA GLU A 98 35.56 -31.28 26.36
C GLU A 98 34.22 -31.42 25.61
N GLY A 99 33.99 -30.60 24.57
CA GLY A 99 32.79 -30.72 23.72
C GLY A 99 31.46 -30.43 24.44
N GLU A 100 31.49 -29.56 25.45
CA GLU A 100 30.32 -29.22 26.28
C GLU A 100 29.43 -28.15 25.63
N VAL A 101 28.14 -28.19 25.94
CA VAL A 101 27.15 -27.18 25.53
C VAL A 101 26.62 -26.50 26.77
N LEU A 102 26.69 -25.17 26.82
CA LEU A 102 26.08 -24.39 27.90
C LEU A 102 24.56 -24.44 27.77
N THR A 103 23.89 -25.10 28.72
CA THR A 103 22.42 -25.27 28.71
C THR A 103 21.69 -24.31 29.64
N SER A 104 22.36 -23.76 30.65
CA SER A 104 21.77 -22.89 31.67
C SER A 104 22.85 -22.18 32.48
N LEU A 105 22.55 -20.96 32.95
CA LEU A 105 23.38 -20.22 33.89
C LEU A 105 22.47 -19.53 34.90
N TYR A 106 22.64 -19.85 36.18
CA TYR A 106 21.88 -19.24 37.27
C TYR A 106 22.82 -18.84 38.40
N GLU A 107 22.51 -17.71 39.05
CA GLU A 107 23.21 -17.30 40.26
C GLU A 107 22.88 -18.25 41.41
N LYS A 108 23.90 -18.75 42.12
CA LYS A 108 23.73 -19.66 43.27
C LYS A 108 23.47 -18.93 44.59
N ILE A 109 23.76 -17.64 44.64
CA ILE A 109 23.63 -16.82 45.85
C ILE A 109 22.21 -16.26 45.85
N ASN A 110 21.49 -16.36 46.98
CA ASN A 110 20.10 -15.90 47.16
C ASN A 110 19.02 -16.61 46.32
N THR A 111 19.30 -17.80 45.78
CA THR A 111 18.33 -18.60 45.02
C THR A 111 17.98 -19.91 45.74
N ALA A 112 16.69 -20.26 45.77
CA ALA A 112 16.22 -21.51 46.40
C ALA A 112 16.80 -22.77 45.74
N SER A 113 17.17 -22.69 44.45
CA SER A 113 17.85 -23.73 43.69
C SER A 113 19.24 -24.11 44.22
N SER A 114 19.84 -23.28 45.08
CA SER A 114 21.11 -23.60 45.76
C SER A 114 20.96 -24.58 46.92
N LEU A 115 19.74 -24.76 47.45
CA LEU A 115 19.43 -25.65 48.58
C LEU A 115 19.01 -27.06 48.14
N HIS A 116 18.50 -27.21 46.93
CA HIS A 116 18.08 -28.49 46.34
C HIS A 116 19.05 -28.89 45.23
N GLN A 117 19.94 -29.87 45.48
CA GLN A 117 20.93 -30.38 44.51
C GLN A 117 20.35 -31.07 43.26
N THR A 118 19.02 -31.11 43.11
CA THR A 118 18.30 -31.98 42.16
C THR A 118 17.40 -31.26 41.16
N ASP A 119 17.21 -29.95 41.24
CA ASP A 119 16.30 -29.27 40.31
C ASP A 119 17.04 -28.87 39.04
N GLU A 120 17.06 -29.79 38.07
CA GLU A 120 17.42 -29.44 36.69
C GLU A 120 16.56 -28.27 36.21
N PRO A 121 17.16 -27.28 35.53
CA PRO A 121 16.43 -26.10 35.09
C PRO A 121 15.34 -26.47 34.08
N ILE A 122 14.15 -25.91 34.28
CA ILE A 122 12.99 -26.17 33.44
C ILE A 122 13.25 -25.59 32.05
N ARG A 123 13.43 -26.47 31.07
CA ARG A 123 13.57 -26.13 29.66
C ARG A 123 12.62 -26.93 28.77
N PRO A 124 12.24 -26.38 27.60
CA PRO A 124 11.48 -27.11 26.58
C PRO A 124 12.19 -28.40 26.16
N ILE A 125 11.41 -29.43 25.80
CA ILE A 125 11.93 -30.74 25.37
C ILE A 125 12.64 -30.60 24.02
N THR A 126 12.04 -29.82 23.11
CA THR A 126 12.67 -29.49 21.85
C THR A 126 13.80 -28.48 22.05
N PRO A 127 14.93 -28.59 21.32
CA PRO A 127 16.04 -27.66 21.44
C PRO A 127 15.60 -26.20 21.26
N LEU A 128 16.27 -25.27 21.95
CA LEU A 128 16.09 -23.82 21.75
C LEU A 128 16.86 -23.30 20.54
N SER A 129 17.69 -24.15 19.91
CA SER A 129 18.53 -23.82 18.77
C SER A 129 18.05 -24.40 17.45
N GLU A 130 17.00 -25.23 17.47
CA GLU A 130 16.49 -25.95 16.30
C GLU A 130 14.98 -25.82 16.18
N THR A 131 14.53 -25.62 14.94
CA THR A 131 13.14 -25.51 14.54
C THR A 131 12.48 -26.88 14.65
N SER A 132 11.23 -26.92 15.10
CA SER A 132 10.49 -28.17 15.28
C SER A 132 9.05 -28.02 14.79
N LEU A 133 8.51 -29.07 14.17
CA LEU A 133 7.11 -29.13 13.74
C LEU A 133 6.31 -29.97 14.74
N PHE A 134 5.18 -29.41 15.19
CA PHE A 134 4.20 -30.09 16.02
C PHE A 134 2.95 -30.35 15.18
N THR A 135 2.61 -31.61 14.97
CA THR A 135 1.47 -32.09 14.16
C THR A 135 0.38 -32.77 14.99
N GLY A 136 0.62 -32.95 16.29
CA GLY A 136 -0.27 -33.70 17.20
C GLY A 136 -0.05 -35.22 17.13
N SER A 137 1.08 -35.67 16.57
CA SER A 137 1.43 -37.09 16.53
C SER A 137 1.78 -37.62 17.93
N LYS A 138 1.47 -38.90 18.20
CA LYS A 138 1.79 -39.56 19.49
C LYS A 138 3.28 -39.68 19.78
N SER A 139 4.13 -39.59 18.75
CA SER A 139 5.59 -39.65 18.88
C SER A 139 6.24 -38.30 19.15
N GLU A 140 5.48 -37.20 19.09
CA GLU A 140 5.98 -35.83 19.28
C GLU A 140 5.76 -35.36 20.73
N PRO A 141 6.57 -34.40 21.22
CA PRO A 141 6.32 -33.76 22.50
C PRO A 141 4.96 -33.07 22.52
N ASN A 142 4.23 -33.21 23.63
CA ASN A 142 2.93 -32.56 23.79
C ASN A 142 3.09 -31.03 23.81
N MET A 143 2.36 -30.33 22.94
CA MET A 143 2.45 -28.88 22.79
C MET A 143 2.13 -28.12 24.07
N VAL A 144 1.15 -28.56 24.88
CA VAL A 144 0.84 -27.91 26.17
C VAL A 144 2.04 -27.97 27.10
N ASN A 145 2.66 -29.14 27.23
CA ASN A 145 3.81 -29.32 28.11
C ASN A 145 4.99 -28.48 27.63
N GLU A 146 5.15 -28.34 26.32
CA GLU A 146 6.16 -27.49 25.73
C GLU A 146 5.90 -26.01 26.05
N LEU A 147 4.67 -25.52 25.84
CA LEU A 147 4.30 -24.14 26.16
C LEU A 147 4.48 -23.83 27.65
N LYS A 148 4.11 -24.74 28.55
CA LYS A 148 4.34 -24.57 30.01
C LYS A 148 5.82 -24.33 30.31
N LYS A 149 6.70 -25.10 29.69
CA LYS A 149 8.16 -24.97 29.86
C LYS A 149 8.71 -23.71 29.20
N GLU A 150 8.18 -23.31 28.05
CA GLU A 150 8.53 -22.07 27.37
C GLU A 150 8.13 -20.84 28.22
N ILE A 151 6.93 -20.83 28.81
CA ILE A 151 6.44 -19.78 29.72
C ILE A 151 7.38 -19.61 30.92
N VAL A 152 7.74 -20.72 31.58
CA VAL A 152 8.58 -20.68 32.77
C VAL A 152 10.03 -20.31 32.46
N SER A 153 10.51 -20.43 31.23
CA SER A 153 11.90 -20.08 30.86
C SER A 153 12.04 -18.79 30.07
N ALA A 154 10.95 -18.06 29.82
CA ALA A 154 10.96 -16.77 29.12
C ALA A 154 11.18 -15.58 30.07
N ASP A 155 11.64 -14.47 29.50
CA ASP A 155 11.75 -13.16 30.18
C ASP A 155 10.57 -12.25 29.80
N LYS A 156 10.09 -12.36 28.56
CA LYS A 156 8.90 -11.67 28.04
C LYS A 156 8.06 -12.62 27.17
N ILE A 157 6.74 -12.50 27.26
CA ILE A 157 5.79 -13.31 26.49
C ILE A 157 4.87 -12.39 25.68
N GLN A 158 4.76 -12.67 24.39
CA GLN A 158 3.86 -11.99 23.48
C GLN A 158 2.92 -13.01 22.82
N MET A 159 1.61 -12.83 22.99
CA MET A 159 0.58 -13.71 22.42
C MET A 159 -0.26 -12.95 21.42
N LEU A 160 -0.27 -13.40 20.16
CA LEU A 160 -1.14 -12.91 19.10
C LEU A 160 -2.08 -14.03 18.69
N VAL A 161 -3.30 -14.02 19.22
CA VAL A 161 -4.25 -15.12 19.03
C VAL A 161 -5.63 -14.61 18.66
N SER A 162 -6.20 -15.19 17.60
CA SER A 162 -7.50 -14.76 17.07
C SER A 162 -8.63 -14.85 18.10
N PHE A 163 -8.64 -15.89 18.93
CA PHE A 163 -9.55 -16.00 20.07
C PHE A 163 -8.95 -16.78 21.25
N ILE A 164 -9.47 -16.48 22.44
CA ILE A 164 -9.04 -17.10 23.70
C ILE A 164 -10.23 -17.78 24.40
N LYS A 165 -10.17 -19.09 24.56
CA LYS A 165 -11.16 -19.86 25.33
C LYS A 165 -10.64 -20.15 26.74
N TRP A 166 -11.52 -20.03 27.74
CA TRP A 166 -11.20 -20.38 29.13
C TRP A 166 -10.72 -21.84 29.24
N SER A 167 -11.30 -22.73 28.42
CA SER A 167 -10.94 -24.15 28.40
C SER A 167 -9.49 -24.44 28.01
N GLY A 168 -8.88 -23.58 27.18
CA GLY A 168 -7.46 -23.64 26.82
C GLY A 168 -6.58 -22.89 27.82
N LEU A 169 -6.98 -21.66 28.17
CA LEU A 169 -6.24 -20.80 29.11
C LEU A 169 -5.99 -21.49 30.45
N ARG A 170 -7.01 -22.11 31.05
CA ARG A 170 -6.91 -22.77 32.36
C ARG A 170 -5.83 -23.85 32.45
N ILE A 171 -5.35 -24.36 31.31
CA ILE A 171 -4.36 -25.43 31.26
C ILE A 171 -2.95 -24.87 31.50
N ILE A 172 -2.71 -23.60 31.14
CA ILE A 172 -1.40 -22.91 31.25
C ILE A 172 -1.43 -21.71 32.22
N PHE A 173 -2.57 -21.48 32.87
CA PHE A 173 -2.81 -20.27 33.67
C PHE A 173 -1.88 -20.17 34.88
N ASP A 174 -1.64 -21.29 35.58
CA ASP A 174 -0.78 -21.33 36.76
C ASP A 174 0.66 -20.95 36.39
N GLU A 175 1.17 -21.40 35.24
CA GLU A 175 2.48 -21.03 34.74
C GLU A 175 2.57 -19.55 34.34
N LEU A 176 1.51 -18.98 33.74
CA LEU A 176 1.45 -17.55 33.43
C LEU A 176 1.41 -16.69 34.69
N GLN A 177 0.69 -17.12 35.73
CA GLN A 177 0.67 -16.46 37.03
C GLN A 177 2.07 -16.48 37.66
N GLN A 178 2.74 -17.64 37.69
CA GLN A 178 4.12 -17.73 38.21
C GLN A 178 5.10 -16.85 37.42
N PHE A 179 4.98 -16.82 36.09
CA PHE A 179 5.81 -16.00 35.22
C PHE A 179 5.63 -14.50 35.49
N THR A 180 4.39 -14.05 35.67
CA THR A 180 4.09 -12.64 35.93
C THR A 180 4.45 -12.20 37.36
N ASP A 181 4.25 -13.07 38.36
CA ASP A 181 4.57 -12.81 39.77
C ASP A 181 6.07 -12.63 40.01
N ARG A 182 6.93 -13.28 39.21
CA ARG A 182 8.39 -13.07 39.27
C ARG A 182 8.88 -11.84 38.47
N GLY A 183 7.98 -11.03 37.92
CA GLY A 183 8.31 -9.81 37.18
C GLY A 183 8.30 -9.94 35.65
N GLY A 184 7.90 -11.09 35.09
CA GLY A 184 7.84 -11.29 33.64
C GLY A 184 6.72 -10.46 32.99
N GLU A 185 6.99 -9.89 31.80
CA GLU A 185 6.03 -9.07 31.05
C GLU A 185 5.18 -9.91 30.09
N LEU A 186 3.85 -9.82 30.20
CA LEU A 186 2.90 -10.52 29.34
C LEU A 186 2.10 -9.53 28.48
N GLN A 187 2.20 -9.66 27.16
CA GLN A 187 1.48 -8.84 26.19
C GLN A 187 0.55 -9.70 25.34
N ILE A 188 -0.73 -9.35 25.27
CA ILE A 188 -1.75 -10.14 24.58
C ILE A 188 -2.52 -9.28 23.60
N ILE A 189 -2.57 -9.72 22.34
CA ILE A 189 -3.46 -9.17 21.31
C ILE A 189 -4.51 -10.23 20.96
N SER A 190 -5.79 -9.85 21.03
CA SER A 190 -6.88 -10.72 20.59
C SER A 190 -8.06 -9.94 20.00
N THR A 191 -9.11 -10.65 19.61
CA THR A 191 -10.33 -10.05 19.04
C THR A 191 -11.58 -10.54 19.75
N SER A 192 -12.66 -9.76 19.68
CA SER A 192 -14.01 -10.19 20.05
C SER A 192 -14.77 -10.84 18.89
N TYR A 193 -14.10 -11.15 17.77
CA TYR A 193 -14.69 -11.66 16.55
C TYR A 193 -15.54 -12.94 16.80
N MET A 194 -16.77 -12.96 16.26
CA MET A 194 -17.77 -14.04 16.34
C MET A 194 -18.13 -14.55 17.76
N GLY A 195 -17.82 -13.81 18.83
CA GLY A 195 -18.01 -14.32 20.20
C GLY A 195 -17.11 -15.53 20.53
N ALA A 196 -16.04 -15.73 19.76
CA ALA A 196 -15.14 -16.86 19.93
C ALA A 196 -14.22 -16.71 21.15
N THR A 197 -13.98 -15.49 21.65
CA THR A 197 -13.23 -15.25 22.89
C THR A 197 -14.17 -15.28 24.11
N ASP A 198 -13.79 -15.98 25.18
CA ASP A 198 -14.59 -16.03 26.39
C ASP A 198 -14.29 -14.81 27.28
N TYR A 199 -15.32 -14.05 27.68
CA TYR A 199 -15.18 -12.91 28.60
C TYR A 199 -14.37 -13.28 29.85
N LYS A 200 -14.66 -14.43 30.45
CA LYS A 200 -13.95 -14.94 31.64
C LYS A 200 -12.44 -15.06 31.41
N ALA A 201 -12.00 -15.45 30.21
CA ALA A 201 -10.58 -15.62 29.95
C ALA A 201 -9.84 -14.27 29.94
N ILE A 202 -10.43 -13.23 29.33
CA ILE A 202 -9.87 -11.88 29.35
C ILE A 202 -9.89 -11.30 30.77
N ASP A 203 -10.99 -11.48 31.50
CA ASP A 203 -11.12 -11.01 32.88
C ASP A 203 -10.05 -11.60 33.80
N GLU A 204 -9.82 -12.92 33.74
CA GLU A 204 -8.78 -13.57 34.55
C GLU A 204 -7.36 -13.19 34.12
N LEU A 205 -7.08 -13.08 32.81
CA LEU A 205 -5.78 -12.61 32.32
C LEU A 205 -5.49 -11.18 32.79
N SER A 206 -6.50 -10.31 32.85
CA SER A 206 -6.33 -8.92 33.27
C SER A 206 -5.98 -8.76 34.75
N LYS A 207 -6.16 -9.80 35.56
CA LYS A 207 -5.79 -9.84 36.99
C LYS A 207 -4.33 -10.20 37.23
N LEU A 208 -3.64 -10.74 36.22
CA LEU A 208 -2.23 -11.08 36.32
C LEU A 208 -1.37 -9.82 36.44
N GLN A 209 -0.29 -9.88 37.22
CA GLN A 209 0.66 -8.77 37.31
C GLN A 209 1.38 -8.57 35.97
N ASN A 210 1.92 -7.38 35.71
CA ASN A 210 2.74 -7.09 34.51
C ASN A 210 2.10 -7.55 33.18
N THR A 211 0.76 -7.56 33.10
CA THR A 211 0.01 -8.06 31.95
C THR A 211 -0.72 -6.93 31.26
N THR A 212 -0.54 -6.82 29.94
CA THR A 212 -1.22 -5.84 29.11
C THR A 212 -2.01 -6.55 28.02
N ILE A 213 -3.28 -6.19 27.87
CA ILE A 213 -4.19 -6.80 26.90
C ILE A 213 -4.72 -5.73 25.95
N LYS A 214 -4.59 -5.96 24.65
CA LYS A 214 -5.24 -5.13 23.62
C LYS A 214 -6.23 -5.96 22.82
N LEU A 215 -7.41 -5.38 22.56
CA LEU A 215 -8.52 -6.05 21.90
C LEU A 215 -9.01 -5.24 20.70
N SER A 216 -9.27 -5.92 19.58
CA SER A 216 -10.11 -5.38 18.52
C SER A 216 -11.57 -5.77 18.75
N TYR A 217 -12.43 -4.76 18.80
CA TYR A 217 -13.89 -4.90 18.96
C TYR A 217 -14.64 -4.89 17.62
N ASN A 218 -13.94 -4.72 16.50
CA ASN A 218 -14.55 -4.54 15.19
C ASN A 218 -14.91 -5.90 14.55
N VAL A 219 -16.20 -6.26 14.65
CA VAL A 219 -16.73 -7.56 14.20
C VAL A 219 -16.70 -7.74 12.67
N LYS A 220 -16.64 -6.64 11.89
CA LYS A 220 -16.81 -6.67 10.42
C LYS A 220 -15.52 -6.51 9.61
N VAL A 221 -14.49 -5.87 10.15
CA VAL A 221 -13.29 -5.47 9.38
C VAL A 221 -12.05 -6.29 9.74
N THR A 222 -11.86 -6.61 11.03
CA THR A 222 -10.65 -7.27 11.52
C THR A 222 -10.78 -8.79 11.47
N ARG A 223 -10.29 -9.38 10.39
CA ARG A 223 -10.03 -10.84 10.33
C ARG A 223 -8.62 -11.15 10.81
N LEU A 224 -8.31 -10.87 12.08
CA LEU A 224 -7.06 -11.35 12.70
C LEU A 224 -7.18 -12.87 12.84
N HIS A 225 -6.56 -13.62 11.94
CA HIS A 225 -6.47 -15.07 12.01
C HIS A 225 -5.07 -15.57 12.39
N ALA A 226 -4.18 -14.66 12.80
CA ALA A 226 -2.85 -14.99 13.29
C ALA A 226 -2.92 -15.72 14.64
N LYS A 227 -1.99 -16.67 14.81
CA LYS A 227 -1.85 -17.50 16.01
C LYS A 227 -0.37 -17.70 16.24
N ALA A 228 0.17 -16.86 17.11
CA ALA A 228 1.57 -16.84 17.45
C ALA A 228 1.76 -16.72 18.96
N TYR A 229 2.63 -17.55 19.51
CA TYR A 229 3.11 -17.48 20.88
C TYR A 229 4.61 -17.24 20.85
N ILE A 230 5.06 -16.09 21.32
CA ILE A 230 6.44 -15.64 21.23
C ILE A 230 7.01 -15.57 22.64
N PHE A 231 8.15 -16.22 22.83
CA PHE A 231 8.85 -16.35 24.10
C PHE A 231 10.24 -15.73 23.93
N THR A 232 10.38 -14.49 24.38
CA THR A 232 11.62 -13.72 24.27
C THR A 232 12.52 -14.02 25.46
N ARG A 233 13.82 -14.18 25.18
CA ARG A 233 14.86 -14.38 26.19
C ARG A 233 16.02 -13.45 25.96
N ASP A 234 16.54 -12.83 27.01
CA ASP A 234 17.70 -11.93 26.95
C ASP A 234 18.99 -12.67 26.55
N THR A 235 18.97 -14.01 26.62
CA THR A 235 20.06 -14.89 26.18
C THR A 235 20.17 -15.02 24.65
N ASN A 236 19.26 -14.42 23.87
CA ASN A 236 19.14 -14.58 22.41
C ASN A 236 18.85 -16.02 21.97
N PHE A 237 18.08 -16.75 22.79
CA PHE A 237 17.52 -18.08 22.49
C PHE A 237 15.98 -18.01 22.48
N SER A 238 15.46 -16.94 21.89
CA SER A 238 14.01 -16.71 21.79
C SER A 238 13.37 -17.71 20.83
N THR A 239 12.09 -18.00 21.07
CA THR A 239 11.32 -18.98 20.31
C THR A 239 9.94 -18.44 19.98
N ALA A 240 9.41 -18.81 18.81
CA ALA A 240 8.04 -18.48 18.42
C ALA A 240 7.32 -19.71 17.90
N TYR A 241 6.08 -19.93 18.34
CA TYR A 241 5.20 -20.99 17.86
C TYR A 241 4.16 -20.37 16.96
N ILE A 242 4.19 -20.71 15.67
CA ILE A 242 3.30 -20.15 14.65
C ILE A 242 2.55 -21.28 13.96
N GLY A 243 1.22 -21.17 13.88
CA GLY A 243 0.43 -22.26 13.32
C GLY A 243 -1.07 -22.03 13.32
N SER A 244 -1.80 -23.13 13.42
CA SER A 244 -3.27 -23.15 13.41
C SER A 244 -3.91 -23.20 14.81
N SER A 245 -3.10 -23.32 15.89
CA SER A 245 -3.62 -23.49 17.25
C SER A 245 -3.96 -22.18 17.97
N ASN A 246 -5.26 -21.94 18.17
CA ASN A 246 -5.76 -20.93 19.12
C ASN A 246 -5.63 -21.40 20.58
N LEU A 247 -5.81 -20.49 21.53
CA LEU A 247 -5.79 -20.83 22.96
C LEU A 247 -7.11 -21.50 23.38
N SER A 248 -7.26 -22.77 23.00
CA SER A 248 -8.42 -23.61 23.29
C SER A 248 -8.01 -25.05 23.57
N ASN A 249 -8.83 -25.80 24.31
CA ASN A 249 -8.49 -27.18 24.67
C ASN A 249 -8.27 -28.10 23.45
N PRO A 250 -9.14 -28.12 22.41
CA PRO A 250 -8.92 -28.98 21.25
C PRO A 250 -7.64 -28.63 20.51
N ALA A 251 -7.37 -27.34 20.29
CA ALA A 251 -6.21 -26.87 19.54
C ALA A 251 -4.86 -27.15 20.21
N LEU A 252 -4.82 -27.23 21.55
CA LEU A 252 -3.58 -27.47 22.29
C LEU A 252 -3.33 -28.95 22.62
N THR A 253 -4.36 -29.79 22.67
CA THR A 253 -4.25 -31.16 23.20
C THR A 253 -4.45 -32.27 22.19
N SER A 254 -5.55 -32.26 21.44
CA SER A 254 -6.01 -33.40 20.63
C SER A 254 -6.31 -33.07 19.16
N GLY A 255 -6.17 -31.81 18.77
CA GLY A 255 -6.39 -31.34 17.40
C GLY A 255 -5.24 -31.76 16.49
N LEU A 256 -5.59 -32.09 15.24
CA LEU A 256 -4.61 -32.22 14.15
C LEU A 256 -4.21 -30.82 13.69
N GLU A 257 -3.34 -30.19 14.46
CA GLU A 257 -2.88 -28.82 14.23
C GLU A 257 -1.42 -28.83 13.79
N TRP A 258 -1.03 -27.92 12.90
CA TRP A 258 0.37 -27.75 12.52
C TRP A 258 0.89 -26.48 13.17
N ASN A 259 1.87 -26.63 14.07
CA ASN A 259 2.57 -25.52 14.68
C ASN A 259 4.07 -25.66 14.45
N LEU A 260 4.66 -24.65 13.84
CA LEU A 260 6.08 -24.56 13.65
C LEU A 260 6.68 -23.77 14.81
N LYS A 261 7.56 -24.40 15.58
CA LYS A 261 8.46 -23.73 16.50
C LYS A 261 9.65 -23.20 15.70
N ILE A 262 9.79 -21.89 15.67
CA ILE A 262 10.92 -21.17 15.07
C ILE A 262 11.83 -20.73 16.21
N THR A 263 13.14 -20.79 15.99
CA THR A 263 14.15 -20.39 16.98
C THR A 263 15.01 -19.26 16.46
N GLU A 264 15.45 -18.39 17.37
CA GLU A 264 16.30 -17.25 17.05
C GLU A 264 17.68 -17.67 16.51
N LYS A 265 18.21 -18.82 16.94
CA LYS A 265 19.53 -19.30 16.49
C LYS A 265 19.54 -19.84 15.07
N GLU A 266 18.50 -20.56 14.65
CA GLU A 266 18.43 -21.11 13.30
C GLU A 266 17.83 -20.11 12.30
N SER A 267 16.85 -19.33 12.76
CA SER A 267 16.04 -18.46 11.91
C SER A 267 15.92 -17.04 12.50
N PHE A 268 17.06 -16.42 12.77
CA PHE A 268 17.15 -15.06 13.32
C PHE A 268 16.28 -14.05 12.55
N ASP A 269 16.35 -14.05 11.23
CA ASP A 269 15.59 -13.12 10.37
C ASP A 269 14.08 -13.31 10.52
N VAL A 270 13.64 -14.57 10.63
CA VAL A 270 12.22 -14.90 10.76
C VAL A 270 11.71 -14.48 12.14
N MET A 271 12.48 -14.75 13.20
CA MET A 271 12.15 -14.28 14.55
C MET A 271 12.05 -12.76 14.61
N LYS A 272 13.03 -12.04 14.04
CA LYS A 272 12.98 -10.58 13.98
C LYS A 272 11.74 -10.08 13.23
N LYS A 273 11.37 -10.72 12.12
CA LYS A 273 10.14 -10.38 11.39
C LYS A 273 8.90 -10.60 12.25
N VAL A 274 8.86 -11.69 13.02
CA VAL A 274 7.75 -12.00 13.94
C VAL A 274 7.61 -10.89 14.99
N ASP A 275 8.71 -10.46 15.61
CA ASP A 275 8.72 -9.38 16.61
C ASP A 275 8.23 -8.05 16.02
N VAL A 276 8.77 -7.65 14.86
CA VAL A 276 8.36 -6.41 14.15
C VAL A 276 6.88 -6.45 13.77
N THR A 277 6.39 -7.61 13.32
CA THR A 277 4.99 -7.79 12.95
C THR A 277 4.09 -7.69 14.19
N PHE A 278 4.49 -8.30 15.30
CA PHE A 278 3.78 -8.17 16.57
C PHE A 278 3.73 -6.71 17.03
N ASP A 279 4.86 -6.00 17.02
CA ASP A 279 4.94 -4.59 17.39
C ASP A 279 4.07 -3.70 16.49
N SER A 280 3.97 -4.01 15.20
CA SER A 280 3.05 -3.29 14.30
C SER A 280 1.60 -3.46 14.72
N TYR A 281 1.15 -4.69 15.03
CA TYR A 281 -0.21 -4.91 15.54
C TYR A 281 -0.40 -4.29 16.92
N TRP A 282 0.61 -4.36 17.78
CA TRP A 282 0.56 -3.79 19.12
C TRP A 282 0.38 -2.27 19.10
N ASN A 283 0.93 -1.58 18.09
CA ASN A 283 0.83 -0.13 17.95
C ASN A 283 -0.29 0.34 17.00
N ASP A 284 -1.08 -0.57 16.45
CA ASP A 284 -2.22 -0.24 15.62
C ASP A 284 -3.39 0.28 16.48
N ASP A 285 -3.97 1.40 16.07
CA ASP A 285 -5.10 2.06 16.76
C ASP A 285 -6.38 1.21 16.75
N GLU A 286 -6.45 0.17 15.90
CA GLU A 286 -7.54 -0.80 15.89
C GLU A 286 -7.58 -1.67 17.17
N PHE A 287 -6.43 -1.91 17.80
CA PHE A 287 -6.34 -2.69 19.03
C PHE A 287 -6.31 -1.78 20.26
N VAL A 288 -7.45 -1.71 20.94
CA VAL A 288 -7.65 -0.83 22.09
C VAL A 288 -7.18 -1.53 23.37
N LEU A 289 -6.48 -0.78 24.22
CA LEU A 289 -6.06 -1.26 25.55
C LEU A 289 -7.30 -1.57 26.39
N PHE A 290 -7.35 -2.78 26.95
CA PHE A 290 -8.37 -3.18 27.90
C PHE A 290 -7.92 -2.86 29.33
N ASP A 291 -8.64 -1.96 30.00
CA ASP A 291 -8.39 -1.56 31.38
C ASP A 291 -9.43 -2.19 32.32
N PRO A 292 -9.04 -3.16 33.17
CA PRO A 292 -9.98 -3.85 34.06
C PRO A 292 -10.56 -2.93 35.14
N SER A 293 -9.98 -1.74 35.38
CA SER A 293 -10.55 -0.77 36.31
C SER A 293 -11.72 0.03 35.72
N LYS A 294 -11.88 0.03 34.38
CA LYS A 294 -12.92 0.80 33.69
C LYS A 294 -14.15 -0.06 33.45
N HIS A 295 -15.27 0.38 34.01
CA HIS A 295 -16.56 -0.26 33.77
C HIS A 295 -16.98 -0.22 32.28
N GLU A 296 -16.59 0.83 31.55
CA GLU A 296 -16.89 0.97 30.12
C GLU A 296 -16.25 -0.15 29.29
N ASP A 297 -15.01 -0.53 29.57
CA ASP A 297 -14.28 -1.56 28.83
C ASP A 297 -14.91 -2.95 29.04
N HIS A 298 -15.32 -3.26 30.27
CA HIS A 298 -16.07 -4.49 30.56
C HIS A 298 -17.43 -4.53 29.86
N LYS A 299 -18.13 -3.40 29.81
CA LYS A 299 -19.40 -3.28 29.09
C LYS A 299 -19.20 -3.50 27.59
N MET A 300 -18.22 -2.80 27.00
CA MET A 300 -17.89 -2.88 25.58
C MET A 300 -17.51 -4.32 25.17
N LEU A 301 -16.73 -5.02 25.99
CA LEU A 301 -16.38 -6.43 25.74
C LEU A 301 -17.59 -7.36 25.80
N ARG A 302 -18.49 -7.18 26.76
CA ARG A 302 -19.70 -8.01 26.85
C ARG A 302 -20.63 -7.78 25.67
N GLU A 303 -20.84 -6.51 25.30
CA GLU A 303 -21.68 -6.13 24.18
C GLU A 303 -21.15 -6.69 22.85
N SER A 304 -19.84 -6.59 22.61
CA SER A 304 -19.22 -7.08 21.37
C SER A 304 -19.21 -8.61 21.25
N LEU A 305 -19.20 -9.33 22.37
CA LEU A 305 -19.28 -10.79 22.40
C LEU A 305 -20.73 -11.31 22.27
N GLN A 306 -21.74 -10.49 22.57
CA GLN A 306 -23.16 -10.86 22.52
C GLN A 306 -23.83 -10.57 21.17
N THR A 307 -23.23 -9.78 20.28
CA THR A 307 -23.86 -9.24 19.05
C THR A 307 -24.17 -10.26 17.93
N TYR A 308 -24.25 -11.56 18.24
CA TYR A 308 -24.75 -12.59 17.32
C TYR A 308 -26.23 -12.95 17.53
N GLN A 309 -26.93 -12.29 18.47
CA GLN A 309 -28.39 -12.28 18.52
C GLN A 309 -28.92 -10.91 18.08
N VAL A 310 -29.78 -10.93 17.08
CA VAL A 310 -30.32 -9.79 16.32
C VAL A 310 -30.95 -8.72 17.21
N GLU A 311 -30.59 -7.44 16.98
CA GLU A 311 -31.44 -6.24 16.83
C GLU A 311 -30.75 -4.95 17.28
N ASP A 312 -31.04 -3.88 16.55
CA ASP A 312 -30.63 -2.49 16.74
C ASP A 312 -30.51 -2.09 18.22
N ASN A 313 -29.27 -1.91 18.68
CA ASN A 313 -29.02 -1.06 19.83
C ASN A 313 -27.85 -0.13 19.53
N HIS A 314 -28.20 1.16 19.47
CA HIS A 314 -27.33 2.31 19.29
C HIS A 314 -26.26 2.37 20.39
N THR A 315 -25.11 1.74 20.15
CA THR A 315 -23.89 1.98 20.90
C THR A 315 -23.11 3.11 20.23
N THR A 316 -22.67 4.07 21.03
CA THR A 316 -21.89 5.25 20.62
C THR A 316 -20.49 4.83 20.17
N PHE A 317 -20.39 4.26 18.96
CA PHE A 317 -19.11 4.06 18.30
C PHE A 317 -18.56 5.43 17.85
N GLU A 318 -17.40 5.81 18.36
CA GLU A 318 -16.65 6.94 17.82
C GLU A 318 -16.14 6.56 16.43
N LEU A 319 -16.82 7.03 15.38
CA LEU A 319 -16.31 6.94 14.02
C LEU A 319 -15.00 7.74 13.94
N ARG A 320 -13.92 7.05 13.57
CA ARG A 320 -12.61 7.62 13.24
C ARG A 320 -12.33 7.42 11.75
N PRO A 321 -11.68 8.39 11.08
CA PRO A 321 -11.37 8.23 9.67
C PRO A 321 -10.33 7.12 9.51
N PHE A 322 -10.57 6.20 8.58
CA PHE A 322 -9.56 5.21 8.19
C PHE A 322 -8.32 5.90 7.60
N PRO A 323 -7.13 5.27 7.60
CA PRO A 323 -5.90 5.90 7.10
C PRO A 323 -5.99 6.43 5.65
N TYR A 324 -6.77 5.79 4.77
CA TYR A 324 -6.99 6.31 3.40
C TYR A 324 -7.90 7.53 3.37
N GLN A 325 -8.90 7.59 4.25
CA GLN A 325 -9.77 8.76 4.37
C GLN A 325 -8.95 9.94 4.88
N LYS A 326 -8.03 9.69 5.82
CA LYS A 326 -7.05 10.67 6.28
C LYS A 326 -6.15 11.16 5.14
N GLU A 327 -5.63 10.27 4.29
CA GLU A 327 -4.88 10.69 3.08
C GLU A 327 -5.71 11.60 2.16
N VAL A 328 -6.98 11.29 1.94
CA VAL A 328 -7.87 12.16 1.13
C VAL A 328 -8.09 13.51 1.82
N LEU A 329 -8.29 13.52 3.13
CA LEU A 329 -8.44 14.76 3.92
C LEU A 329 -7.15 15.61 3.88
N ASP A 330 -5.97 14.99 3.98
CA ASP A 330 -4.67 15.65 3.87
C ASP A 330 -4.54 16.35 2.49
N LYS A 331 -4.96 15.68 1.40
CA LYS A 331 -4.97 16.26 0.04
C LYS A 331 -5.96 17.42 -0.12
N LEU A 332 -7.18 17.29 0.43
CA LEU A 332 -8.17 18.38 0.41
C LEU A 332 -7.67 19.59 1.19
N GLN A 333 -6.93 19.37 2.27
CA GLN A 333 -6.28 20.43 3.02
C GLN A 333 -5.20 21.13 2.17
N ALA A 334 -4.34 20.35 1.49
CA ALA A 334 -3.32 20.89 0.59
C ALA A 334 -3.94 21.73 -0.54
N GLU A 335 -5.01 21.26 -1.20
CA GLU A 335 -5.71 22.04 -2.23
C GLU A 335 -6.16 23.42 -1.74
N ARG A 336 -6.62 23.52 -0.48
CA ARG A 336 -7.15 24.78 0.07
C ARG A 336 -6.07 25.69 0.63
N GLU A 337 -5.03 25.13 1.25
CA GLU A 337 -3.99 25.90 1.92
C GLU A 337 -2.82 26.26 1.00
N VAL A 338 -2.43 25.35 0.09
CA VAL A 338 -1.31 25.54 -0.86
C VAL A 338 -1.80 26.17 -2.17
N HIS A 339 -2.89 25.63 -2.75
CA HIS A 339 -3.38 26.07 -4.07
C HIS A 339 -4.47 27.12 -4.02
N ASN A 340 -5.00 27.43 -2.82
CA ASN A 340 -6.15 28.30 -2.63
C ASN A 340 -7.38 27.87 -3.46
N ARG A 341 -7.54 26.55 -3.69
CA ARG A 341 -8.62 25.93 -4.45
C ARG A 341 -9.66 25.33 -3.52
N TYR A 342 -10.86 25.90 -3.56
CA TYR A 342 -11.99 25.49 -2.72
C TYR A 342 -13.10 24.74 -3.46
N LYS A 343 -12.94 24.58 -4.78
CA LYS A 343 -13.75 23.69 -5.60
C LYS A 343 -12.97 22.39 -5.76
N ASN A 344 -13.33 21.35 -5.01
CA ASN A 344 -12.59 20.11 -4.99
C ASN A 344 -13.46 18.94 -5.46
N LEU A 345 -12.91 18.10 -6.35
CA LEU A 345 -13.54 16.85 -6.80
C LEU A 345 -12.83 15.65 -6.17
N ILE A 346 -13.57 14.79 -5.49
CA ILE A 346 -13.10 13.49 -5.00
C ILE A 346 -13.63 12.40 -5.93
N VAL A 347 -12.70 11.63 -6.50
CA VAL A 347 -12.99 10.43 -7.27
C VAL A 347 -12.75 9.21 -6.38
N ALA A 348 -13.79 8.48 -6.01
CA ALA A 348 -13.66 7.31 -5.16
C ALA A 348 -14.65 6.21 -5.56
N ALA A 349 -14.17 4.98 -5.62
CA ALA A 349 -14.99 3.83 -5.95
C ALA A 349 -16.23 3.73 -5.03
N THR A 350 -17.34 3.22 -5.57
CA THR A 350 -18.58 3.08 -4.81
C THR A 350 -18.40 2.10 -3.65
N GLY A 351 -18.76 2.50 -2.43
CA GLY A 351 -18.58 1.66 -1.22
C GLY A 351 -17.41 2.07 -0.32
N VAL A 352 -16.54 2.98 -0.78
CA VAL A 352 -15.32 3.43 -0.06
C VAL A 352 -15.60 4.49 1.03
N GLY A 353 -16.87 4.83 1.27
CA GLY A 353 -17.25 5.80 2.31
C GLY A 353 -17.07 7.27 1.90
N LYS A 354 -17.41 7.63 0.65
CA LYS A 354 -17.40 9.03 0.14
C LYS A 354 -18.08 10.00 1.10
N THR A 355 -19.22 9.58 1.66
CA THR A 355 -20.01 10.37 2.58
C THR A 355 -19.30 10.61 3.91
N VAL A 356 -18.59 9.59 4.43
CA VAL A 356 -17.78 9.70 5.66
C VAL A 356 -16.66 10.73 5.48
N ILE A 357 -15.96 10.68 4.33
CA ILE A 357 -14.92 11.67 3.99
C ILE A 357 -15.51 13.09 4.00
N SER A 358 -16.64 13.29 3.31
CA SER A 358 -17.29 14.62 3.26
C SER A 358 -17.70 15.13 4.65
N ALA A 359 -18.13 14.25 5.55
CA ALA A 359 -18.51 14.61 6.90
C ALA A 359 -17.31 15.03 7.77
N PHE A 360 -16.19 14.30 7.68
CA PHE A 360 -14.95 14.69 8.39
C PHE A 360 -14.35 15.98 7.84
N ASP A 361 -14.41 16.18 6.52
CA ASP A 361 -13.93 17.40 5.87
C ASP A 361 -14.76 18.63 6.32
N TYR A 362 -16.10 18.49 6.30
CA TYR A 362 -17.00 19.51 6.85
C TYR A 362 -16.72 19.78 8.35
N LYS A 363 -16.50 18.75 9.16
CA LYS A 363 -16.16 18.88 10.59
C LYS A 363 -14.89 19.71 10.79
N GLN A 364 -13.84 19.46 9.99
CA GLN A 364 -12.60 20.23 10.05
C GLN A 364 -12.81 21.69 9.62
N PHE A 365 -13.55 21.91 8.53
CA PHE A 365 -13.89 23.24 8.04
C PHE A 365 -14.70 24.06 9.07
N ALA A 366 -15.75 23.46 9.64
CA ALA A 366 -16.59 24.11 10.65
C ALA A 366 -15.78 24.48 11.90
N LYS A 367 -14.87 23.59 12.34
CA LYS A 367 -13.97 23.85 13.47
C LYS A 367 -13.00 25.01 13.18
N LYS A 368 -12.40 25.05 11.98
CA LYS A 368 -11.46 26.11 11.58
C LYS A 368 -12.12 27.49 11.49
N ASN A 369 -13.38 27.54 11.04
CA ASN A 369 -14.13 28.80 10.93
C ASN A 369 -14.61 29.37 12.28
N GLY A 370 -14.61 28.58 13.35
CA GLY A 370 -15.03 29.03 14.69
C GLY A 370 -16.52 29.42 14.80
N ARG A 371 -17.34 29.15 13.78
CA ARG A 371 -18.79 29.44 13.75
C ARG A 371 -19.58 28.32 13.06
N PRO A 372 -20.88 28.13 13.36
CA PRO A 372 -21.73 27.19 12.64
C PRO A 372 -21.70 27.50 11.14
N SER A 373 -21.25 26.55 10.33
CA SER A 373 -21.12 26.72 8.87
C SER A 373 -22.28 26.02 8.18
N ARG A 374 -23.09 26.74 7.39
CA ARG A 374 -24.29 26.17 6.76
C ARG A 374 -23.91 25.17 5.67
N LEU A 375 -24.62 24.03 5.62
CA LEU A 375 -24.32 22.90 4.74
C LEU A 375 -25.50 22.62 3.80
N LEU A 376 -25.21 22.44 2.51
CA LEU A 376 -26.15 21.87 1.54
C LEU A 376 -25.57 20.57 0.97
N PHE A 377 -26.21 19.45 1.25
CA PHE A 377 -25.88 18.16 0.66
C PHE A 377 -26.90 17.80 -0.41
N VAL A 378 -26.44 17.57 -1.63
CA VAL A 378 -27.28 17.33 -2.81
C VAL A 378 -27.00 15.94 -3.36
N ALA A 379 -28.08 15.19 -3.61
CA ALA A 379 -28.01 13.92 -4.31
C ALA A 379 -29.21 13.77 -5.26
N HIS A 380 -29.18 12.76 -6.13
CA HIS A 380 -30.28 12.50 -7.07
C HIS A 380 -31.38 11.58 -6.49
N ARG A 381 -31.14 10.89 -5.35
CA ARG A 381 -32.07 9.93 -4.73
C ARG A 381 -32.23 10.15 -3.23
N LYS A 382 -33.43 9.85 -2.70
CA LYS A 382 -33.78 10.03 -1.28
C LYS A 382 -33.03 9.07 -0.35
N GLU A 383 -32.78 7.84 -0.79
CA GLU A 383 -32.12 6.80 -0.01
C GLU A 383 -30.68 7.20 0.32
N ILE A 384 -29.99 7.81 -0.65
CA ILE A 384 -28.63 8.35 -0.48
C ILE A 384 -28.63 9.48 0.56
N LEU A 385 -29.62 10.37 0.52
CA LEU A 385 -29.73 11.48 1.47
C LEU A 385 -29.94 11.01 2.91
N GLN A 386 -30.78 9.98 3.12
CA GLN A 386 -31.02 9.42 4.45
C GLN A 386 -29.75 8.82 5.04
N GLN A 387 -29.06 7.98 4.27
CA GLN A 387 -27.77 7.40 4.67
C GLN A 387 -26.70 8.48 4.94
N ALA A 388 -26.69 9.55 4.13
CA ALA A 388 -25.75 10.65 4.31
C ALA A 388 -26.01 11.44 5.59
N LEU A 389 -27.27 11.75 5.88
CA LEU A 389 -27.66 12.45 7.10
C LEU A 389 -27.22 11.68 8.36
N GLU A 390 -27.49 10.38 8.41
CA GLU A 390 -27.08 9.51 9.52
C GLU A 390 -25.55 9.52 9.69
N THR A 391 -24.81 9.39 8.59
CA THR A 391 -23.34 9.45 8.60
C THR A 391 -22.82 10.76 9.21
N TYR A 392 -23.38 11.90 8.80
CA TYR A 392 -23.00 13.21 9.33
C TYR A 392 -23.28 13.32 10.84
N ARG A 393 -24.47 12.87 11.28
CA ARG A 393 -24.85 12.88 12.71
C ARG A 393 -23.86 12.09 13.57
N HIS A 394 -23.42 10.93 13.10
CA HIS A 394 -22.43 10.12 13.81
C HIS A 394 -21.04 10.76 13.85
N VAL A 395 -20.54 11.27 12.71
CA VAL A 395 -19.20 11.89 12.63
C VAL A 395 -19.11 13.18 13.45
N LEU A 396 -20.17 13.98 13.44
CA LEU A 396 -20.27 15.23 14.21
C LEU A 396 -20.63 14.99 15.69
N LYS A 397 -21.10 13.80 16.05
CA LYS A 397 -21.66 13.45 17.37
C LYS A 397 -22.85 14.36 17.74
N ASP A 398 -23.69 14.65 16.76
CA ASP A 398 -24.90 15.47 16.92
C ASP A 398 -26.08 14.83 16.18
N PHE A 399 -26.99 14.19 16.93
CA PHE A 399 -28.17 13.53 16.38
C PHE A 399 -29.25 14.50 15.89
N ASN A 400 -29.17 15.78 16.25
CA ASN A 400 -30.09 16.82 15.79
C ASN A 400 -29.59 17.53 14.52
N PHE A 401 -28.40 17.16 14.04
CA PHE A 401 -27.81 17.78 12.85
C PHE A 401 -28.59 17.43 11.59
N GLY A 402 -28.93 18.44 10.80
CA GLY A 402 -29.42 18.29 9.42
C GLY A 402 -30.90 17.90 9.27
N GLU A 403 -31.49 18.34 8.16
CA GLU A 403 -32.88 18.11 7.77
C GLU A 403 -33.01 17.59 6.33
N LEU A 404 -34.08 16.84 6.04
CA LEU A 404 -34.33 16.23 4.72
C LEU A 404 -35.38 17.02 3.92
N LEU A 405 -35.09 17.26 2.64
CA LEU A 405 -36.04 17.80 1.67
C LEU A 405 -36.11 16.89 0.42
N PHE A 406 -37.22 16.18 0.28
CA PHE A 406 -37.56 15.41 -0.91
C PHE A 406 -39.08 15.35 -1.11
N SER A 407 -39.56 14.76 -2.20
CA SER A 407 -41.00 14.61 -2.45
C SER A 407 -41.73 13.95 -1.25
N GLY A 408 -42.61 14.71 -0.60
CA GLY A 408 -43.37 14.27 0.58
C GLY A 408 -42.76 14.60 1.95
N LYS A 409 -41.57 15.22 2.02
CA LYS A 409 -40.95 15.66 3.29
C LYS A 409 -40.40 17.07 3.19
N ASN A 410 -40.83 17.97 4.07
CA ASN A 410 -40.35 19.35 4.14
C ASN A 410 -39.51 19.55 5.42
N PRO A 411 -38.43 20.35 5.35
CA PRO A 411 -37.55 20.61 6.48
C PRO A 411 -38.14 21.69 7.41
N VAL A 412 -37.75 21.66 8.70
CA VAL A 412 -38.04 22.73 9.66
C VAL A 412 -36.99 23.85 9.59
N SER A 413 -35.72 23.48 9.43
CA SER A 413 -34.60 24.38 9.19
C SER A 413 -33.91 24.08 7.87
N ILE A 414 -33.39 25.11 7.21
CA ILE A 414 -32.61 25.02 5.98
C ILE A 414 -31.12 25.31 6.19
N ASP A 415 -30.63 25.43 7.44
CA ASP A 415 -29.22 25.72 7.71
C ASP A 415 -28.29 24.54 7.35
N HIS A 416 -28.76 23.31 7.55
CA HIS A 416 -28.08 22.06 7.22
C HIS A 416 -29.05 21.17 6.45
N LEU A 417 -29.05 21.28 5.12
CA LEU A 417 -30.10 20.71 4.29
C LEU A 417 -29.57 19.56 3.42
N PHE A 418 -30.24 18.41 3.48
CA PHE A 418 -30.02 17.25 2.63
C PHE A 418 -31.18 17.14 1.63
N VAL A 419 -30.92 17.43 0.35
CA VAL A 419 -31.98 17.70 -0.64
C VAL A 419 -31.77 16.94 -1.95
N THR A 420 -32.86 16.51 -2.59
CA THR A 420 -32.77 16.00 -3.96
C THR A 420 -32.71 17.14 -4.98
N ILE A 421 -31.97 16.98 -6.07
CA ILE A 421 -31.87 18.03 -7.10
C ILE A 421 -33.23 18.46 -7.66
N ASP A 422 -34.18 17.53 -7.79
CA ASP A 422 -35.55 17.82 -8.25
C ASP A 422 -36.34 18.63 -7.21
N SER A 423 -36.15 18.34 -5.92
CA SER A 423 -36.85 19.05 -4.84
C SER A 423 -36.29 20.45 -4.66
N LEU A 424 -34.98 20.63 -4.79
CA LEU A 424 -34.34 21.93 -4.78
C LEU A 424 -34.90 22.84 -5.89
N ASN A 425 -35.07 22.28 -7.09
CA ASN A 425 -35.60 23.02 -8.24
C ASN A 425 -37.11 23.27 -8.13
N SER A 426 -37.92 22.28 -7.76
CA SER A 426 -39.38 22.40 -7.66
C SER A 426 -39.84 23.31 -6.53
N LYS A 427 -39.11 23.35 -5.41
CA LYS A 427 -39.33 24.30 -4.31
C LYS A 427 -38.69 25.66 -4.55
N ALA A 428 -38.05 25.86 -5.70
CA ALA A 428 -37.38 27.10 -6.08
C ALA A 428 -36.48 27.66 -4.96
N LEU A 429 -35.65 26.80 -4.35
CA LEU A 429 -34.87 27.16 -3.14
C LEU A 429 -34.02 28.43 -3.37
N PHE A 430 -33.53 28.61 -4.60
CA PHE A 430 -32.80 29.79 -5.08
C PHE A 430 -33.57 31.12 -4.94
N GLN A 431 -34.91 31.12 -4.79
CA GLN A 431 -35.70 32.33 -4.51
C GLN A 431 -35.77 32.67 -3.01
N HIS A 432 -35.44 31.71 -2.15
CA HIS A 432 -35.59 31.83 -0.70
C HIS A 432 -34.25 31.97 0.04
N THR A 433 -33.14 31.72 -0.65
CA THR A 433 -31.78 31.80 -0.09
C THR A 433 -30.92 32.73 -0.93
N THR A 434 -29.98 33.45 -0.33
CA THR A 434 -28.96 34.22 -1.07
C THR A 434 -27.91 33.30 -1.70
N LYS A 435 -27.09 33.83 -2.62
CA LYS A 435 -26.03 33.06 -3.29
C LYS A 435 -24.98 32.52 -2.33
N GLU A 436 -24.67 33.28 -1.27
CA GLU A 436 -23.67 32.95 -0.25
C GLU A 436 -24.30 32.31 1.01
N PHE A 437 -25.58 31.91 0.95
CA PHE A 437 -26.29 31.41 2.12
C PHE A 437 -25.63 30.15 2.71
N TYR A 438 -25.22 29.20 1.86
CA TYR A 438 -24.51 27.99 2.29
C TYR A 438 -22.99 28.21 2.24
N ASP A 439 -22.30 28.00 3.37
CA ASP A 439 -20.84 28.08 3.42
C ASP A 439 -20.20 26.85 2.72
N TYR A 440 -20.88 25.70 2.77
CA TYR A 440 -20.36 24.41 2.30
C TYR A 440 -21.41 23.66 1.47
N ILE A 441 -21.07 23.29 0.23
CA ILE A 441 -21.95 22.50 -0.64
C ILE A 441 -21.26 21.18 -1.00
N VAL A 442 -21.98 20.07 -0.78
CA VAL A 442 -21.58 18.74 -1.23
C VAL A 442 -22.55 18.26 -2.28
N ILE A 443 -22.03 17.76 -3.41
CA ILE A 443 -22.83 17.16 -4.46
C ILE A 443 -22.32 15.74 -4.69
N ASP A 444 -23.15 14.75 -4.35
CA ASP A 444 -22.86 13.33 -4.61
C ASP A 444 -23.29 12.93 -6.03
N GLU A 445 -22.56 11.97 -6.59
CA GLU A 445 -22.63 11.56 -8.00
C GLU A 445 -22.54 12.75 -8.98
N PHE A 446 -21.50 13.56 -8.80
CA PHE A 446 -21.27 14.80 -9.55
C PHE A 446 -21.16 14.59 -11.08
N HIS A 447 -20.95 13.37 -11.57
CA HIS A 447 -20.97 13.10 -13.01
C HIS A 447 -22.30 13.48 -13.69
N HIS A 448 -23.39 13.70 -12.92
CA HIS A 448 -24.66 14.26 -13.41
C HIS A 448 -24.70 15.79 -13.55
N ALA A 449 -23.66 16.52 -13.14
CA ALA A 449 -23.65 17.98 -13.02
C ALA A 449 -23.99 18.72 -14.33
N ALA A 450 -23.77 18.11 -15.50
CA ALA A 450 -24.07 18.70 -16.80
C ALA A 450 -25.58 18.82 -17.10
N ALA A 451 -26.45 18.13 -16.34
CA ALA A 451 -27.89 18.27 -16.52
C ALA A 451 -28.33 19.71 -16.19
N ALA A 452 -29.29 20.24 -16.95
CA ALA A 452 -29.79 21.60 -16.77
C ALA A 452 -30.31 21.88 -15.34
N SER A 453 -30.76 20.83 -14.62
CA SER A 453 -31.18 20.91 -13.23
C SER A 453 -30.02 21.18 -12.26
N TYR A 454 -28.84 20.60 -12.48
CA TYR A 454 -27.63 20.84 -11.70
C TYR A 454 -26.95 22.15 -12.06
N GLN A 455 -26.94 22.54 -13.35
CA GLN A 455 -26.39 23.83 -13.78
C GLN A 455 -27.05 25.00 -13.06
N LYS A 456 -28.37 24.99 -12.90
CA LYS A 456 -29.09 26.01 -12.10
C LYS A 456 -28.56 26.18 -10.68
N LEU A 457 -28.15 25.10 -10.04
CA LEU A 457 -27.58 25.11 -8.69
C LEU A 457 -26.17 25.70 -8.71
N LEU A 458 -25.32 25.20 -9.62
CA LEU A 458 -23.91 25.59 -9.75
C LEU A 458 -23.74 27.05 -10.19
N ASP A 459 -24.66 27.56 -11.02
CA ASP A 459 -24.66 28.94 -11.49
C ASP A 459 -25.16 29.94 -10.44
N TYR A 460 -26.04 29.48 -9.52
CA TYR A 460 -26.66 30.34 -8.52
C TYR A 460 -25.81 30.49 -7.25
N TYR A 461 -25.42 29.38 -6.62
CA TYR A 461 -24.74 29.42 -5.32
C TYR A 461 -23.24 29.69 -5.47
N SER A 462 -22.69 30.42 -4.51
CA SER A 462 -21.26 30.74 -4.42
C SER A 462 -20.74 30.39 -3.02
N PRO A 463 -20.65 29.09 -2.67
CA PRO A 463 -20.20 28.67 -1.35
C PRO A 463 -18.70 28.90 -1.16
N LYS A 464 -18.27 28.92 0.10
CA LYS A 464 -16.83 28.95 0.42
C LYS A 464 -16.14 27.65 0.03
N VAL A 465 -16.82 26.52 0.15
CA VAL A 465 -16.33 25.20 -0.30
C VAL A 465 -17.39 24.54 -1.16
N LEU A 466 -16.98 24.06 -2.34
CA LEU A 466 -17.76 23.19 -3.20
C LEU A 466 -17.05 21.85 -3.33
N LEU A 467 -17.69 20.79 -2.83
CA LEU A 467 -17.15 19.43 -2.86
C LEU A 467 -17.99 18.54 -3.78
N GLY A 468 -17.40 18.08 -4.87
CA GLY A 468 -17.97 17.04 -5.73
C GLY A 468 -17.51 15.66 -5.30
N LEU A 469 -18.43 14.71 -5.18
CA LEU A 469 -18.12 13.30 -4.97
C LEU A 469 -18.56 12.52 -6.21
N THR A 470 -17.67 11.73 -6.79
CA THR A 470 -18.01 10.86 -7.92
C THR A 470 -17.19 9.59 -7.87
N ALA A 471 -17.67 8.51 -8.48
CA ALA A 471 -16.83 7.36 -8.76
C ALA A 471 -15.94 7.56 -9.99
N THR A 472 -16.33 8.47 -10.89
CA THR A 472 -15.76 8.58 -12.23
C THR A 472 -15.79 10.04 -12.70
N PRO A 473 -14.64 10.61 -13.09
CA PRO A 473 -14.58 12.00 -13.57
C PRO A 473 -14.90 12.14 -15.07
N GLU A 474 -14.77 11.05 -15.85
CA GLU A 474 -15.07 11.06 -17.29
C GLU A 474 -16.56 10.86 -17.55
N ARG A 475 -17.12 11.64 -18.47
CA ARG A 475 -18.54 11.59 -18.85
C ARG A 475 -18.77 10.59 -19.98
N MET A 476 -20.00 10.05 -20.05
CA MET A 476 -20.42 9.16 -21.14
C MET A 476 -20.43 9.83 -22.52
N ASP A 477 -20.52 11.16 -22.59
CA ASP A 477 -20.45 11.93 -23.84
C ASP A 477 -19.03 12.34 -24.24
N GLY A 478 -18.00 11.82 -23.54
CA GLY A 478 -16.59 12.06 -23.82
C GLY A 478 -16.06 13.40 -23.31
N LYS A 479 -16.87 14.18 -22.57
CA LYS A 479 -16.45 15.40 -21.88
C LYS A 479 -16.02 15.08 -20.45
N SER A 480 -15.45 16.03 -19.72
CA SER A 480 -15.02 15.81 -18.33
C SER A 480 -15.84 16.65 -17.34
N VAL A 481 -16.16 16.11 -16.16
CA VAL A 481 -16.72 16.95 -15.06
C VAL A 481 -15.65 17.73 -14.30
N ILE A 482 -14.38 17.43 -14.58
CA ILE A 482 -13.23 18.10 -14.00
C ILE A 482 -13.22 19.62 -14.32
N GLU A 483 -13.84 20.03 -15.42
CA GLU A 483 -13.97 21.44 -15.83
C GLU A 483 -14.68 22.31 -14.77
N TYR A 484 -15.60 21.74 -13.98
CA TYR A 484 -16.30 22.45 -12.90
C TYR A 484 -15.43 22.67 -11.66
N PHE A 485 -14.26 22.02 -11.60
CA PHE A 485 -13.29 22.05 -10.50
C PHE A 485 -11.92 22.51 -10.99
N ASP A 486 -11.93 23.55 -11.83
CA ASP A 486 -10.73 24.23 -12.31
C ASP A 486 -9.74 23.31 -13.06
N GLY A 487 -10.26 22.25 -13.71
CA GLY A 487 -9.43 21.35 -14.51
C GLY A 487 -8.67 20.31 -13.67
N HIS A 488 -9.00 20.13 -12.38
CA HIS A 488 -8.26 19.26 -11.47
C HIS A 488 -9.15 18.30 -10.63
N THR A 489 -8.59 17.16 -10.24
CA THR A 489 -9.19 16.21 -9.28
C THR A 489 -8.37 16.21 -7.99
N ALA A 490 -8.98 16.64 -6.88
CA ALA A 490 -8.27 16.85 -5.61
C ALA A 490 -7.79 15.54 -4.97
N ALA A 491 -8.57 14.46 -5.09
CA ALA A 491 -8.18 13.16 -4.57
C ALA A 491 -8.82 12.02 -5.35
N GLU A 492 -8.08 10.94 -5.53
CA GLU A 492 -8.54 9.70 -6.15
C GLU A 492 -8.29 8.51 -5.20
N ILE A 493 -9.31 7.70 -4.92
CA ILE A 493 -9.14 6.39 -4.27
C ILE A 493 -9.35 5.30 -5.31
N ARG A 494 -8.27 4.57 -5.60
CA ARG A 494 -8.25 3.52 -6.63
C ARG A 494 -8.92 2.24 -6.16
N LEU A 495 -9.39 1.46 -7.12
CA LEU A 495 -10.04 0.16 -6.89
C LEU A 495 -9.18 -0.79 -6.05
N THR A 496 -7.90 -0.89 -6.39
CA THR A 496 -6.97 -1.82 -5.74
C THR A 496 -6.79 -1.54 -4.26
N GLU A 497 -6.66 -0.25 -3.93
CA GLU A 497 -6.51 0.21 -2.57
C GLU A 497 -7.76 -0.05 -1.73
N ALA A 498 -8.94 0.11 -2.33
CA ALA A 498 -10.19 -0.19 -1.67
C ALA A 498 -10.35 -1.69 -1.36
N ILE A 499 -9.87 -2.59 -2.24
CA ILE A 499 -9.91 -4.04 -2.01
C ILE A 499 -8.88 -4.46 -0.96
N ASP A 500 -7.62 -4.00 -1.05
CA ASP A 500 -6.58 -4.34 -0.07
C ASP A 500 -6.95 -3.95 1.36
N ARG A 501 -7.68 -2.82 1.48
CA ARG A 501 -8.19 -2.30 2.75
C ARG A 501 -9.54 -2.92 3.16
N LYS A 502 -10.01 -3.96 2.45
CA LYS A 502 -11.26 -4.69 2.70
C LYS A 502 -12.51 -3.80 2.75
N LEU A 503 -12.54 -2.74 1.96
CA LEU A 503 -13.75 -1.92 1.75
C LEU A 503 -14.61 -2.50 0.61
N LEU A 504 -13.98 -3.30 -0.24
CA LEU A 504 -14.57 -4.00 -1.37
C LEU A 504 -14.19 -5.47 -1.32
N SER A 505 -15.07 -6.32 -1.85
CA SER A 505 -14.83 -7.73 -2.09
C SER A 505 -13.68 -7.89 -3.10
N PRO A 506 -12.77 -8.86 -2.91
CA PRO A 506 -11.82 -9.23 -3.94
C PRO A 506 -12.54 -9.79 -5.17
N PHE A 507 -11.85 -9.85 -6.31
CA PHE A 507 -12.42 -10.34 -7.57
C PHE A 507 -11.54 -11.37 -8.27
N GLN A 508 -12.16 -12.28 -9.01
CA GLN A 508 -11.53 -13.20 -9.94
C GLN A 508 -11.93 -12.82 -11.36
N TYR A 509 -11.00 -12.25 -12.11
CA TYR A 509 -11.22 -11.77 -13.48
C TYR A 509 -10.70 -12.77 -14.50
N PHE A 510 -11.62 -13.29 -15.31
CA PHE A 510 -11.32 -14.22 -16.39
C PHE A 510 -11.56 -13.54 -17.74
N GLY A 511 -10.47 -13.21 -18.43
CA GLY A 511 -10.50 -12.76 -19.82
C GLY A 511 -10.60 -13.97 -20.76
N ILE A 512 -11.82 -14.25 -21.19
CA ILE A 512 -12.17 -15.40 -22.02
C ILE A 512 -12.01 -15.01 -23.49
N THR A 513 -11.50 -15.93 -24.30
CA THR A 513 -11.34 -15.70 -25.74
C THR A 513 -12.72 -15.56 -26.38
N ASP A 514 -13.05 -14.42 -27.00
CA ASP A 514 -14.25 -14.31 -27.85
C ASP A 514 -13.85 -14.53 -29.31
N THR A 515 -14.66 -15.31 -30.04
CA THR A 515 -14.41 -15.62 -31.46
C THR A 515 -14.79 -14.45 -32.38
N VAL A 516 -15.48 -13.44 -31.86
CA VAL A 516 -15.92 -12.27 -32.60
C VAL A 516 -14.74 -11.33 -32.91
N ASP A 517 -14.64 -10.91 -34.18
CA ASP A 517 -13.69 -9.91 -34.65
C ASP A 517 -14.36 -8.54 -34.85
N LEU A 518 -14.02 -7.59 -33.99
CA LEU A 518 -14.50 -6.20 -34.00
C LEU A 518 -13.48 -5.23 -34.60
N SER A 519 -12.35 -5.71 -35.12
CA SER A 519 -11.27 -4.84 -35.61
C SER A 519 -11.66 -4.00 -36.84
N LYS A 520 -12.70 -4.44 -37.56
CA LYS A 520 -13.25 -3.80 -38.77
C LYS A 520 -14.56 -3.04 -38.54
N VAL A 521 -15.15 -3.16 -37.35
CA VAL A 521 -16.39 -2.44 -37.00
C VAL A 521 -16.08 -0.95 -36.90
N LYS A 522 -17.01 -0.12 -37.36
CA LYS A 522 -16.82 1.33 -37.39
C LYS A 522 -16.58 1.88 -35.98
N PHE A 523 -15.46 2.57 -35.80
CA PHE A 523 -15.06 3.19 -34.53
C PHE A 523 -15.02 4.71 -34.70
N THR A 524 -15.76 5.43 -33.86
CA THR A 524 -15.87 6.90 -33.88
C THR A 524 -15.35 7.50 -32.58
N ARG A 525 -15.36 8.85 -32.45
CA ARG A 525 -15.07 9.51 -31.16
C ARG A 525 -15.99 9.08 -30.01
N LYS A 526 -17.19 8.58 -30.32
CA LYS A 526 -18.15 8.06 -29.33
C LYS A 526 -18.05 6.54 -29.14
N GLY A 527 -17.05 5.91 -29.77
CA GLY A 527 -16.88 4.46 -29.77
C GLY A 527 -17.48 3.75 -30.99
N TYR A 528 -17.73 2.45 -30.82
CA TYR A 528 -18.26 1.52 -31.79
C TYR A 528 -19.70 1.86 -32.17
N ASP A 529 -20.05 1.62 -33.43
CA ASP A 529 -21.43 1.71 -33.88
C ASP A 529 -22.30 0.62 -33.22
N THR A 530 -23.27 1.02 -32.41
CA THR A 530 -24.11 0.10 -31.63
C THR A 530 -24.96 -0.83 -32.49
N ARG A 531 -25.37 -0.39 -33.70
CA ARG A 531 -26.17 -1.22 -34.62
C ARG A 531 -25.30 -2.29 -35.29
N GLU A 532 -24.07 -1.94 -35.68
CA GLU A 532 -23.12 -2.93 -36.20
C GLU A 532 -22.78 -3.97 -35.12
N LEU A 533 -22.57 -3.55 -33.87
CA LEU A 533 -22.32 -4.46 -32.75
C LEU A 533 -23.53 -5.37 -32.46
N GLU A 534 -24.76 -4.84 -32.47
CA GLU A 534 -25.98 -5.63 -32.28
C GLU A 534 -26.06 -6.77 -33.29
N ASN A 535 -25.87 -6.50 -34.59
CA ASN A 535 -25.90 -7.52 -35.65
C ASN A 535 -24.85 -8.61 -35.50
N VAL A 536 -23.69 -8.27 -34.92
CA VAL A 536 -22.59 -9.23 -34.69
C VAL A 536 -22.88 -10.12 -33.49
N TYR A 537 -23.60 -9.60 -32.49
CA TYR A 537 -23.84 -10.29 -31.21
C TYR A 537 -25.18 -11.00 -31.11
N THR A 538 -26.23 -10.50 -31.77
CA THR A 538 -27.49 -11.22 -31.91
C THR A 538 -27.35 -12.35 -32.94
N HIS A 539 -28.14 -13.42 -32.79
CA HIS A 539 -28.16 -14.57 -33.72
C HIS A 539 -26.87 -15.42 -33.80
N ASN A 540 -25.91 -15.21 -32.88
CA ASN A 540 -24.69 -16.02 -32.81
C ASN A 540 -24.77 -17.12 -31.74
N THR A 541 -25.45 -18.22 -32.08
CA THR A 541 -25.67 -19.35 -31.15
C THR A 541 -24.37 -20.00 -30.69
N LYS A 542 -23.30 -19.97 -31.51
CA LYS A 542 -21.99 -20.50 -31.13
C LYS A 542 -21.36 -19.69 -29.99
N ARG A 543 -21.46 -18.36 -30.05
CA ARG A 543 -21.00 -17.47 -28.99
C ARG A 543 -21.79 -17.71 -27.69
N VAL A 544 -23.11 -17.85 -27.78
CA VAL A 544 -23.97 -18.17 -26.63
C VAL A 544 -23.56 -19.48 -25.96
N GLN A 545 -23.32 -20.55 -26.73
CA GLN A 545 -22.84 -21.83 -26.21
C GLN A 545 -21.49 -21.68 -25.49
N GLN A 546 -20.59 -20.86 -26.04
CA GLN A 546 -19.32 -20.55 -25.42
C GLN A 546 -19.51 -19.78 -24.10
N ILE A 547 -20.43 -18.81 -24.06
CA ILE A 547 -20.75 -18.05 -22.85
C ILE A 547 -21.25 -18.99 -21.76
N VAL A 548 -22.26 -19.81 -22.06
CA VAL A 548 -22.84 -20.78 -21.10
C VAL A 548 -21.78 -21.77 -20.61
N ARG A 549 -20.96 -22.32 -21.51
CA ARG A 549 -19.85 -23.22 -21.13
C ARG A 549 -18.85 -22.53 -20.19
N SER A 550 -18.57 -21.26 -20.41
CA SER A 550 -17.65 -20.49 -19.58
C SER A 550 -18.24 -20.21 -18.20
N VAL A 551 -19.54 -19.92 -18.11
CA VAL A 551 -20.25 -19.79 -16.83
C VAL A 551 -20.09 -21.08 -16.01
N TYR A 552 -20.41 -22.24 -16.57
CA TYR A 552 -20.24 -23.53 -15.89
C TYR A 552 -18.78 -23.90 -15.57
N LYS A 553 -17.81 -23.37 -16.31
CA LYS A 553 -16.38 -23.64 -16.10
C LYS A 553 -15.82 -22.87 -14.90
N TYR A 554 -16.22 -21.62 -14.72
CA TYR A 554 -15.58 -20.69 -13.77
C TYR A 554 -16.40 -20.40 -12.52
N VAL A 555 -17.72 -20.60 -12.56
CA VAL A 555 -18.57 -20.50 -11.37
C VAL A 555 -18.53 -21.82 -10.60
N THR A 556 -18.45 -21.75 -9.27
CA THR A 556 -18.45 -22.93 -8.38
C THR A 556 -19.75 -23.72 -8.45
N ASP A 557 -20.89 -23.03 -8.32
CA ASP A 557 -22.22 -23.62 -8.38
C ASP A 557 -23.21 -22.63 -9.02
N ILE A 558 -23.90 -23.06 -10.07
CA ILE A 558 -24.90 -22.27 -10.80
C ILE A 558 -26.08 -21.86 -9.90
N ASP A 559 -26.40 -22.67 -8.88
CA ASP A 559 -27.53 -22.40 -7.99
C ASP A 559 -27.26 -21.27 -7.00
N THR A 560 -25.99 -21.01 -6.71
CA THR A 560 -25.56 -19.90 -5.85
C THR A 560 -25.40 -18.58 -6.61
N VAL A 561 -25.52 -18.61 -7.94
CA VAL A 561 -25.25 -17.42 -8.77
C VAL A 561 -26.30 -16.35 -8.57
N LYS A 562 -25.79 -15.14 -8.31
CA LYS A 562 -26.52 -13.88 -8.38
C LYS A 562 -25.76 -12.98 -9.35
N GLY A 563 -26.12 -13.09 -10.63
CA GLY A 563 -25.34 -12.59 -11.75
C GLY A 563 -25.94 -11.40 -12.48
N LEU A 564 -25.08 -10.50 -12.97
CA LEU A 564 -25.44 -9.41 -13.88
C LEU A 564 -24.73 -9.57 -15.23
N GLY A 565 -25.46 -9.43 -16.33
CA GLY A 565 -24.91 -9.48 -17.69
C GLY A 565 -25.09 -8.16 -18.43
N PHE A 566 -23.98 -7.56 -18.87
CA PHE A 566 -23.99 -6.27 -19.56
C PHE A 566 -23.97 -6.46 -21.09
N CYS A 567 -25.07 -6.07 -21.74
CA CYS A 567 -25.29 -6.26 -23.17
C CYS A 567 -25.19 -4.93 -23.96
N VAL A 568 -24.97 -5.05 -25.27
CA VAL A 568 -24.85 -3.89 -26.19
C VAL A 568 -26.17 -3.14 -26.36
N SER A 569 -27.29 -3.87 -26.47
CA SER A 569 -28.60 -3.32 -26.80
C SER A 569 -29.73 -4.09 -26.14
N VAL A 570 -30.93 -3.50 -26.09
CA VAL A 570 -32.12 -4.12 -25.47
C VAL A 570 -32.45 -5.44 -26.15
N GLU A 571 -32.30 -5.50 -27.48
CA GLU A 571 -32.49 -6.74 -28.24
C GLU A 571 -31.49 -7.82 -27.83
N HIS A 572 -30.20 -7.46 -27.68
CA HIS A 572 -29.19 -8.39 -27.21
C HIS A 572 -29.45 -8.87 -25.76
N ALA A 573 -29.91 -8.01 -24.86
CA ALA A 573 -30.28 -8.41 -23.50
C ALA A 573 -31.44 -9.42 -23.47
N ARG A 574 -32.49 -9.17 -24.26
CA ARG A 574 -33.63 -10.09 -24.40
C ARG A 574 -33.19 -11.42 -25.00
N TYR A 575 -32.40 -11.38 -26.08
CA TYR A 575 -31.83 -12.56 -26.71
C TYR A 575 -31.02 -13.42 -25.72
N MET A 576 -30.16 -12.79 -24.90
CA MET A 576 -29.36 -13.53 -23.90
C MET A 576 -30.23 -14.15 -22.81
N ALA A 577 -31.25 -13.44 -22.32
CA ALA A 577 -32.18 -13.99 -21.34
C ALA A 577 -32.94 -15.21 -21.89
N ASP A 578 -33.47 -15.12 -23.11
CA ASP A 578 -34.18 -16.22 -23.77
C ASP A 578 -33.27 -17.44 -24.00
N GLN A 579 -32.03 -17.21 -24.42
CA GLN A 579 -31.05 -18.27 -24.60
C GLN A 579 -30.67 -18.92 -23.26
N PHE A 580 -30.38 -18.15 -22.21
CA PHE A 580 -30.06 -18.71 -20.89
C PHE A 580 -31.20 -19.57 -20.34
N ASN A 581 -32.45 -19.11 -20.50
CA ASN A 581 -33.63 -19.89 -20.13
C ASN A 581 -33.74 -21.19 -20.95
N THR A 582 -33.38 -21.17 -22.24
CA THR A 582 -33.31 -22.38 -23.09
C THR A 582 -32.28 -23.38 -22.56
N TYR A 583 -31.16 -22.92 -22.00
CA TYR A 583 -30.16 -23.75 -21.32
C TYR A 583 -30.50 -24.04 -19.84
N ARG A 584 -31.75 -23.78 -19.41
CA ARG A 584 -32.27 -23.98 -18.05
C ARG A 584 -31.54 -23.18 -16.97
N ILE A 585 -30.99 -22.02 -17.32
CA ILE A 585 -30.45 -21.04 -16.37
C ILE A 585 -31.48 -19.91 -16.26
N PRO A 586 -32.23 -19.81 -15.14
CA PRO A 586 -33.24 -18.78 -14.97
C PRO A 586 -32.66 -17.37 -15.16
N ALA A 587 -33.13 -16.66 -16.18
CA ALA A 587 -32.65 -15.34 -16.53
C ALA A 587 -33.78 -14.39 -16.95
N ILE A 588 -33.59 -13.10 -16.69
CA ILE A 588 -34.52 -12.04 -17.11
C ILE A 588 -33.75 -10.91 -17.77
N ALA A 589 -34.40 -10.18 -18.67
CA ALA A 589 -33.88 -8.95 -19.25
C ALA A 589 -34.60 -7.74 -18.65
N LEU A 590 -33.86 -6.67 -18.36
CA LEU A 590 -34.43 -5.38 -17.96
C LEU A 590 -33.89 -4.27 -18.85
N ASP A 591 -34.76 -3.29 -19.12
CA ASP A 591 -34.45 -2.14 -19.95
C ASP A 591 -34.96 -0.83 -19.31
N GLY A 592 -34.62 0.31 -19.91
CA GLY A 592 -34.99 1.63 -19.41
C GLY A 592 -36.49 1.93 -19.39
N GLN A 593 -37.33 1.12 -20.04
CA GLN A 593 -38.79 1.26 -20.06
C GLN A 593 -39.48 0.41 -18.98
N SER A 594 -38.73 -0.45 -18.27
CA SER A 594 -39.26 -1.26 -17.18
C SER A 594 -39.68 -0.38 -16.00
N ASP A 595 -40.91 -0.54 -15.52
CA ASP A 595 -41.45 0.25 -14.41
C ASP A 595 -40.73 -0.03 -13.07
N LYS A 596 -41.05 0.75 -12.03
CA LYS A 596 -40.37 0.61 -10.73
C LYS A 596 -40.69 -0.72 -10.06
N GLU A 597 -41.94 -1.16 -10.09
CA GLU A 597 -42.37 -2.42 -9.48
C GLU A 597 -41.66 -3.63 -10.12
N THR A 598 -41.56 -3.66 -11.45
CA THR A 598 -40.84 -4.73 -12.17
C THR A 598 -39.36 -4.76 -11.80
N ARG A 599 -38.72 -3.58 -11.63
CA ARG A 599 -37.30 -3.50 -11.23
C ARG A 599 -37.07 -3.93 -9.79
N ASP A 600 -37.93 -3.52 -8.87
CA ASP A 600 -37.85 -3.90 -7.45
C ASP A 600 -38.12 -5.41 -7.28
N HIS A 601 -39.09 -5.93 -8.03
CA HIS A 601 -39.41 -7.35 -8.07
C HIS A 601 -38.28 -8.20 -8.66
N ALA A 602 -37.68 -7.77 -9.78
CA ALA A 602 -36.52 -8.43 -10.38
C ALA A 602 -35.33 -8.51 -9.42
N LYS A 603 -35.05 -7.42 -8.69
CA LYS A 603 -34.04 -7.39 -7.63
C LYS A 603 -34.35 -8.44 -6.55
N TYR A 604 -35.58 -8.46 -6.04
CA TYR A 604 -35.98 -9.41 -5.00
C TYR A 604 -35.82 -10.87 -5.47
N ARG A 605 -36.23 -11.19 -6.70
CA ARG A 605 -36.09 -12.54 -7.29
C ARG A 605 -34.64 -12.98 -7.45
N LEU A 606 -33.74 -12.05 -7.78
CA LEU A 606 -32.30 -12.33 -7.80
C LEU A 606 -31.76 -12.58 -6.39
N GLN A 607 -32.20 -11.81 -5.39
CA GLN A 607 -31.77 -11.97 -4.00
C GLN A 607 -32.22 -13.32 -3.41
N GLN A 608 -33.45 -13.77 -3.73
CA GLN A 608 -33.98 -15.07 -3.35
C GLN A 608 -33.42 -16.25 -4.17
N GLY A 609 -32.69 -15.97 -5.25
CA GLY A 609 -32.10 -16.99 -6.12
C GLY A 609 -33.09 -17.67 -7.08
N GLU A 610 -34.30 -17.14 -7.25
CA GLU A 610 -35.27 -17.61 -8.27
C GLU A 610 -34.78 -17.34 -9.69
N VAL A 611 -34.09 -16.21 -9.86
CA VAL A 611 -33.40 -15.82 -11.09
C VAL A 611 -31.91 -15.82 -10.80
N LYS A 612 -31.12 -16.39 -11.72
CA LYS A 612 -29.65 -16.44 -11.59
C LYS A 612 -28.98 -15.27 -12.29
N PHE A 613 -29.51 -14.82 -13.43
CA PHE A 613 -28.95 -13.70 -14.19
C PHE A 613 -29.98 -12.64 -14.55
N ILE A 614 -29.59 -11.37 -14.39
CA ILE A 614 -30.28 -10.22 -14.98
C ILE A 614 -29.42 -9.64 -16.10
N PHE A 615 -29.94 -9.64 -17.32
CA PHE A 615 -29.31 -8.99 -18.47
C PHE A 615 -29.82 -7.55 -18.61
N VAL A 616 -28.89 -6.60 -18.73
CA VAL A 616 -29.19 -5.17 -18.73
C VAL A 616 -28.40 -4.42 -19.80
N VAL A 617 -28.97 -3.27 -20.19
CA VAL A 617 -28.36 -2.31 -21.13
C VAL A 617 -28.42 -0.96 -20.46
N ASP A 618 -27.30 -0.55 -19.89
CA ASP A 618 -27.11 0.71 -19.17
C ASP A 618 -28.03 0.95 -17.95
N LEU A 619 -29.02 0.07 -17.73
CA LEU A 619 -29.78 -0.08 -16.51
C LEU A 619 -28.89 -0.72 -15.43
N TYR A 620 -29.00 -0.25 -14.19
CA TYR A 620 -28.15 -0.65 -13.06
C TYR A 620 -26.68 -0.20 -13.14
N ASN A 621 -26.33 0.66 -14.11
CA ASN A 621 -25.07 1.40 -14.06
C ASN A 621 -25.00 2.25 -12.77
N GLU A 622 -26.12 2.85 -12.33
CA GLU A 622 -26.20 3.73 -11.14
C GLU A 622 -27.42 3.43 -10.22
N GLY A 623 -27.18 3.42 -8.90
CA GLY A 623 -28.20 3.48 -7.86
C GLY A 623 -29.00 2.20 -7.55
N VAL A 624 -28.55 1.02 -8.00
CA VAL A 624 -29.09 -0.26 -7.53
C VAL A 624 -28.12 -0.92 -6.55
N ASP A 625 -28.66 -1.27 -5.39
CA ASP A 625 -27.92 -1.84 -4.27
C ASP A 625 -28.28 -3.31 -4.07
N ILE A 626 -27.46 -4.19 -4.64
CA ILE A 626 -27.56 -5.65 -4.47
C ILE A 626 -26.17 -6.14 -4.08
N PRO A 627 -25.78 -6.02 -2.78
CA PRO A 627 -24.47 -6.48 -2.31
C PRO A 627 -24.20 -7.96 -2.58
N GLU A 628 -25.26 -8.76 -2.73
CA GLU A 628 -25.23 -10.20 -2.95
C GLU A 628 -24.74 -10.61 -4.35
N VAL A 629 -24.61 -9.67 -5.30
CA VAL A 629 -24.09 -9.97 -6.64
C VAL A 629 -22.69 -10.57 -6.54
N ASN A 630 -22.54 -11.80 -7.05
CA ASN A 630 -21.29 -12.56 -7.01
C ASN A 630 -20.72 -12.88 -8.39
N THR A 631 -21.47 -12.61 -9.47
CA THR A 631 -21.02 -12.88 -10.85
C THR A 631 -21.32 -11.72 -11.78
N ILE A 632 -20.36 -11.30 -12.61
CA ILE A 632 -20.54 -10.30 -13.66
C ILE A 632 -20.11 -10.86 -15.01
N LEU A 633 -20.94 -10.67 -16.04
CA LEU A 633 -20.64 -10.99 -17.43
C LEU A 633 -20.50 -9.70 -18.25
N PHE A 634 -19.30 -9.45 -18.78
CA PHE A 634 -19.09 -8.42 -19.79
C PHE A 634 -19.23 -9.03 -21.18
N LEU A 635 -20.40 -8.83 -21.80
CA LEU A 635 -20.75 -9.39 -23.11
C LEU A 635 -20.59 -8.38 -24.26
N ARG A 636 -20.06 -7.19 -23.97
CA ARG A 636 -19.83 -6.09 -24.90
C ARG A 636 -18.45 -5.46 -24.72
N PRO A 637 -17.86 -4.86 -25.77
CA PRO A 637 -16.72 -3.97 -25.61
C PRO A 637 -17.18 -2.78 -24.77
N THR A 638 -16.68 -2.69 -23.54
CA THR A 638 -16.96 -1.54 -22.68
C THR A 638 -15.85 -0.53 -22.90
N GLU A 639 -16.14 0.51 -23.69
CA GLU A 639 -15.13 1.46 -24.19
C GLU A 639 -14.81 2.52 -23.17
N SER A 640 -15.82 2.97 -22.45
CA SER A 640 -15.67 3.93 -21.37
C SER A 640 -15.16 3.20 -20.12
N LEU A 641 -14.00 3.64 -19.62
CA LEU A 641 -13.45 3.16 -18.36
C LEU A 641 -14.42 3.44 -17.20
N THR A 642 -15.12 4.58 -17.24
CA THR A 642 -16.19 4.95 -16.31
C THR A 642 -17.25 3.86 -16.21
N VAL A 643 -17.84 3.47 -17.34
CA VAL A 643 -18.90 2.47 -17.38
C VAL A 643 -18.37 1.11 -16.90
N PHE A 644 -17.15 0.74 -17.31
CA PHE A 644 -16.53 -0.51 -16.85
C PHE A 644 -16.37 -0.56 -15.32
N LEU A 645 -15.85 0.51 -14.70
CA LEU A 645 -15.65 0.57 -13.25
C LEU A 645 -16.97 0.67 -12.48
N GLN A 646 -17.96 1.39 -12.98
CA GLN A 646 -19.29 1.45 -12.38
C GLN A 646 -19.95 0.07 -12.37
N GLN A 647 -19.89 -0.66 -13.50
CA GLN A 647 -20.44 -2.00 -13.64
C GLN A 647 -19.74 -3.00 -12.74
N LEU A 648 -18.41 -3.01 -12.75
CA LEU A 648 -17.59 -3.84 -11.86
C LEU A 648 -17.87 -3.55 -10.38
N GLY A 649 -17.95 -2.26 -10.01
CA GLY A 649 -18.19 -1.79 -8.64
C GLY A 649 -19.50 -2.28 -8.01
N ARG A 650 -20.47 -2.73 -8.81
CA ARG A 650 -21.70 -3.36 -8.31
C ARG A 650 -21.43 -4.73 -7.67
N GLY A 651 -20.58 -5.52 -8.32
CA GLY A 651 -20.20 -6.84 -7.81
C GLY A 651 -19.19 -6.78 -6.66
N LEU A 652 -18.44 -5.69 -6.53
CA LEU A 652 -17.37 -5.54 -5.53
C LEU A 652 -17.85 -5.15 -4.14
N ARG A 653 -19.15 -4.99 -3.89
CA ARG A 653 -19.66 -4.72 -2.53
C ARG A 653 -19.43 -5.90 -1.60
N LEU A 654 -19.31 -5.69 -0.30
CA LEU A 654 -19.16 -6.79 0.65
C LEU A 654 -20.52 -7.42 0.97
N HIS A 655 -20.53 -8.74 1.16
CA HIS A 655 -21.68 -9.50 1.65
C HIS A 655 -21.15 -10.76 2.36
N ASP A 656 -21.80 -11.19 3.44
CA ASP A 656 -21.29 -12.27 4.29
C ASP A 656 -21.18 -13.61 3.53
N ASP A 657 -22.16 -13.92 2.69
CA ASP A 657 -22.18 -15.13 1.84
C ASP A 657 -21.35 -15.00 0.55
N LYS A 658 -20.54 -13.94 0.41
CA LYS A 658 -19.73 -13.69 -0.79
C LYS A 658 -18.24 -13.63 -0.46
N GLU A 659 -17.50 -14.64 -0.91
CA GLU A 659 -16.04 -14.68 -0.75
C GLU A 659 -15.33 -13.75 -1.74
N CYS A 660 -15.73 -13.78 -3.01
CA CYS A 660 -15.18 -12.94 -4.05
C CYS A 660 -16.20 -12.72 -5.18
N LEU A 661 -15.91 -11.75 -6.05
CA LEU A 661 -16.65 -11.48 -7.27
C LEU A 661 -16.04 -12.22 -8.46
N THR A 662 -16.80 -13.09 -9.12
CA THR A 662 -16.39 -13.72 -10.39
C THR A 662 -16.74 -12.82 -11.56
N VAL A 663 -15.74 -12.44 -12.37
CA VAL A 663 -15.91 -11.58 -13.55
C VAL A 663 -15.50 -12.33 -14.80
N LEU A 664 -16.44 -12.50 -15.73
CA LEU A 664 -16.21 -13.12 -17.03
C LEU A 664 -16.25 -12.04 -18.12
N ASP A 665 -15.10 -11.73 -18.70
CA ASP A 665 -14.94 -10.74 -19.76
C ASP A 665 -14.64 -11.44 -21.10
N PHE A 666 -15.55 -11.33 -22.06
CA PHE A 666 -15.41 -11.96 -23.37
C PHE A 666 -14.63 -11.05 -24.31
N ILE A 667 -13.34 -11.34 -24.48
CA ILE A 667 -12.36 -10.51 -25.18
C ILE A 667 -12.15 -11.02 -26.60
N GLY A 668 -12.72 -10.30 -27.57
CA GLY A 668 -12.49 -10.53 -29.01
C GLY A 668 -11.36 -9.68 -29.58
N GLN A 669 -11.15 -9.77 -30.90
CA GLN A 669 -10.24 -8.85 -31.59
C GLN A 669 -10.86 -7.45 -31.60
N ALA A 670 -10.26 -6.50 -30.89
CA ALA A 670 -10.74 -5.13 -30.81
C ALA A 670 -10.09 -4.21 -31.86
N HIS A 671 -10.69 -3.05 -32.03
CA HIS A 671 -10.13 -1.95 -32.82
C HIS A 671 -8.82 -1.48 -32.18
N LYS A 672 -7.93 -0.90 -33.00
CA LYS A 672 -6.59 -0.46 -32.56
C LYS A 672 -6.63 0.60 -31.46
N ASP A 673 -7.71 1.38 -31.39
CA ASP A 673 -7.88 2.48 -30.44
C ASP A 673 -8.70 2.05 -29.20
N TYR A 674 -9.00 0.75 -29.03
CA TYR A 674 -9.69 0.25 -27.84
C TYR A 674 -8.76 0.26 -26.60
N PRO A 675 -9.20 0.81 -25.45
CA PRO A 675 -8.31 1.13 -24.32
C PRO A 675 -8.06 -0.06 -23.37
N PHE A 676 -7.42 -1.13 -23.86
CA PHE A 676 -7.06 -2.26 -22.98
C PHE A 676 -6.08 -1.87 -21.87
N GLU A 677 -5.12 -0.99 -22.18
CA GLU A 677 -4.11 -0.56 -21.22
C GLU A 677 -4.74 0.11 -20.00
N ASP A 678 -5.66 1.05 -20.22
CA ASP A 678 -6.35 1.79 -19.15
C ASP A 678 -7.22 0.86 -18.29
N LYS A 679 -7.95 -0.07 -18.93
CA LYS A 679 -8.78 -1.08 -18.25
C LYS A 679 -7.96 -1.92 -17.27
N PHE A 680 -6.86 -2.52 -17.73
CA PHE A 680 -6.01 -3.33 -16.86
C PHE A 680 -5.20 -2.48 -15.87
N ARG A 681 -4.87 -1.21 -16.20
CA ARG A 681 -4.23 -0.28 -15.26
C ARG A 681 -5.15 0.04 -14.08
N ALA A 682 -6.44 0.22 -14.31
CA ALA A 682 -7.41 0.44 -13.23
C ALA A 682 -7.54 -0.78 -12.29
N LEU A 683 -7.40 -2.01 -12.81
CA LEU A 683 -7.47 -3.24 -12.02
C LEU A 683 -6.19 -3.57 -11.24
N ILE A 684 -5.01 -3.20 -11.76
CA ILE A 684 -3.70 -3.47 -11.13
C ILE A 684 -3.26 -2.32 -10.21
N GLY A 685 -3.73 -1.10 -10.46
CA GLY A 685 -3.29 0.09 -9.73
C GLY A 685 -1.85 0.50 -10.07
N ARG A 686 -1.17 1.13 -9.10
CA ARG A 686 0.22 1.59 -9.27
C ARG A 686 1.17 0.40 -9.32
N SER A 687 2.04 0.34 -10.33
CA SER A 687 2.93 -0.80 -10.54
C SER A 687 4.27 -0.40 -11.14
N ARG A 688 5.34 -1.16 -10.82
CA ARG A 688 6.72 -0.88 -11.27
C ARG A 688 6.98 -1.20 -12.75
N HIS A 689 6.12 -2.01 -13.35
CA HIS A 689 6.26 -2.48 -14.72
C HIS A 689 5.08 -2.01 -15.59
N ALA A 690 5.31 -1.87 -16.89
CA ALA A 690 4.23 -1.58 -17.84
C ALA A 690 3.18 -2.70 -17.85
N ILE A 691 1.93 -2.41 -18.24
CA ILE A 691 0.86 -3.42 -18.34
C ILE A 691 1.29 -4.62 -19.17
N LYS A 692 2.02 -4.36 -20.27
CA LYS A 692 2.59 -5.40 -21.13
C LYS A 692 3.32 -6.50 -20.35
N HIS A 693 4.14 -6.13 -19.36
CA HIS A 693 4.89 -7.11 -18.56
C HIS A 693 3.97 -8.04 -17.77
N TYR A 694 2.90 -7.50 -17.18
CA TYR A 694 1.92 -8.29 -16.41
C TYR A 694 1.08 -9.19 -17.31
N VAL A 695 0.71 -8.71 -18.49
CA VAL A 695 0.01 -9.54 -19.47
C VAL A 695 0.92 -10.69 -19.95
N GLU A 696 2.23 -10.44 -20.17
CA GLU A 696 3.20 -11.45 -20.60
C GLU A 696 3.56 -12.47 -19.50
N ASN A 697 3.80 -12.04 -18.27
CA ASN A 697 4.37 -12.87 -17.20
C ASN A 697 3.37 -13.25 -16.09
N GLY A 698 2.12 -12.78 -16.18
CA GLY A 698 1.11 -12.96 -15.14
C GLY A 698 0.98 -11.73 -14.23
N PHE A 699 -0.18 -11.62 -13.59
CA PHE A 699 -0.55 -10.47 -12.77
C PHE A 699 -0.10 -10.69 -11.33
N SER A 700 1.17 -10.43 -11.04
CA SER A 700 1.76 -10.62 -9.70
C SER A 700 1.45 -9.51 -8.70
N ASN A 701 1.07 -8.32 -9.17
CA ASN A 701 0.82 -7.13 -8.33
C ASN A 701 -0.67 -6.80 -8.27
N LEU A 702 -1.48 -7.73 -7.77
CA LEU A 702 -2.92 -7.57 -7.57
C LEU A 702 -3.28 -7.36 -6.09
N PRO A 703 -4.45 -6.78 -5.79
CA PRO A 703 -4.95 -6.71 -4.43
C PRO A 703 -5.07 -8.09 -3.79
N ARG A 704 -4.93 -8.17 -2.46
CA ARG A 704 -5.04 -9.41 -1.69
C ARG A 704 -6.36 -10.12 -2.00
N GLY A 705 -6.27 -11.41 -2.35
CA GLY A 705 -7.42 -12.26 -2.70
C GLY A 705 -7.97 -12.06 -4.12
N SER A 706 -7.47 -11.08 -4.89
CA SER A 706 -7.88 -10.87 -6.28
C SER A 706 -6.99 -11.66 -7.26
N PHE A 707 -7.56 -12.01 -8.41
CA PHE A 707 -6.91 -12.82 -9.43
C PHE A 707 -7.30 -12.34 -10.82
N ILE A 708 -6.34 -12.34 -11.76
CA ILE A 708 -6.60 -12.07 -13.18
C ILE A 708 -5.96 -13.18 -14.01
N GLN A 709 -6.78 -13.82 -14.85
CA GLN A 709 -6.33 -14.80 -15.83
C GLN A 709 -6.87 -14.48 -17.21
N LEU A 710 -5.98 -14.48 -18.20
CA LEU A 710 -6.33 -14.34 -19.60
C LEU A 710 -6.09 -15.66 -20.32
N GLU A 711 -7.08 -16.10 -21.10
CA GLU A 711 -6.88 -17.23 -22.00
C GLU A 711 -5.86 -16.90 -23.09
N LYS A 712 -5.23 -17.93 -23.68
CA LYS A 712 -4.10 -17.78 -24.61
C LYS A 712 -4.37 -16.77 -25.74
N GLN A 713 -5.51 -16.90 -26.43
CA GLN A 713 -5.87 -16.04 -27.55
C GLN A 713 -6.27 -14.63 -27.09
N ALA A 714 -7.06 -14.51 -26.02
CA ALA A 714 -7.37 -13.22 -25.40
C ALA A 714 -6.10 -12.44 -25.01
N LYS A 715 -5.12 -13.13 -24.41
CA LYS A 715 -3.80 -12.56 -24.08
C LYS A 715 -3.06 -12.05 -25.32
N GLU A 716 -3.07 -12.80 -26.42
CA GLU A 716 -2.45 -12.36 -27.69
C GLU A 716 -3.15 -11.11 -28.28
N TYR A 717 -4.47 -11.03 -28.21
CA TYR A 717 -5.24 -9.87 -28.69
C TYR A 717 -4.90 -8.61 -27.90
N VAL A 718 -4.89 -8.72 -26.56
CA VAL A 718 -4.51 -7.62 -25.65
C VAL A 718 -3.07 -7.16 -25.92
N LEU A 719 -2.11 -8.09 -26.01
CA LEU A 719 -0.70 -7.75 -26.28
C LEU A 719 -0.49 -7.06 -27.62
N ARG A 720 -1.21 -7.49 -28.66
CA ARG A 720 -1.12 -6.89 -29.99
C ARG A 720 -1.63 -5.44 -29.99
N ASN A 721 -2.69 -5.15 -29.24
CA ASN A 721 -3.21 -3.80 -29.08
C ASN A 721 -2.21 -2.92 -28.31
N ILE A 722 -1.74 -3.35 -27.14
CA ILE A 722 -0.81 -2.57 -26.29
C ILE A 722 0.52 -2.27 -27.01
N LYS A 723 1.10 -3.25 -27.73
CA LYS A 723 2.37 -3.06 -28.45
C LYS A 723 2.32 -1.93 -29.50
N ARG A 724 1.14 -1.64 -30.05
CA ARG A 724 0.95 -0.59 -31.06
C ARG A 724 0.84 0.83 -30.46
N VAL A 725 0.67 0.95 -29.14
CA VAL A 725 0.36 2.23 -28.43
C VAL A 725 1.57 2.84 -27.69
N SER A 726 2.70 2.13 -27.55
CA SER A 726 3.89 2.57 -26.76
C SER A 726 4.41 3.99 -27.05
N ASN A 727 4.78 4.74 -26.00
CA ASN A 727 5.33 6.12 -26.04
C ASN A 727 6.81 6.17 -26.50
N SER A 728 7.09 5.73 -27.74
CA SER A 728 8.40 5.95 -28.37
C SER A 728 8.60 7.43 -28.74
N ARG A 729 9.84 7.87 -28.97
CA ARG A 729 10.16 9.23 -29.44
C ARG A 729 9.30 9.64 -30.64
N ASN A 730 9.20 8.76 -31.63
CA ASN A 730 8.37 8.97 -32.83
C ASN A 730 6.88 9.09 -32.50
N ASN A 731 6.36 8.30 -31.56
CA ASN A 731 4.97 8.40 -31.14
C ASN A 731 4.70 9.72 -30.40
N LEU A 732 5.62 10.19 -29.56
CA LEU A 732 5.51 11.50 -28.89
C LEU A 732 5.48 12.64 -29.92
N ILE A 733 6.33 12.59 -30.95
CA ILE A 733 6.32 13.56 -32.06
C ILE A 733 4.98 13.54 -32.80
N LEU A 734 4.41 12.36 -33.05
CA LEU A 734 3.09 12.23 -33.67
C LEU A 734 1.97 12.79 -32.78
N LYS A 735 2.02 12.56 -31.46
CA LYS A 735 1.08 13.14 -30.49
C LYS A 735 1.19 14.67 -30.47
N LEU A 736 2.40 15.24 -30.47
CA LEU A 736 2.61 16.69 -30.54
C LEU A 736 1.98 17.31 -31.81
N LYS A 737 2.15 16.66 -32.97
CA LYS A 737 1.52 17.09 -34.23
C LYS A 737 0.00 17.06 -34.19
N LYS A 738 -0.58 16.09 -33.49
CA LYS A 738 -2.04 15.92 -33.39
C LYS A 738 -2.67 16.75 -32.30
N PHE A 739 -1.92 17.18 -31.28
CA PHE A 739 -2.46 17.87 -30.11
C PHE A 739 -3.39 19.04 -30.45
N LYS A 740 -3.01 19.91 -31.38
CA LYS A 740 -3.86 21.05 -31.83
C LYS A 740 -5.17 20.62 -32.53
N ASN A 741 -5.22 19.40 -33.09
CA ASN A 741 -6.43 18.83 -33.68
C ASN A 741 -7.26 18.04 -32.66
N ASP A 742 -6.61 17.57 -31.59
CA ASP A 742 -7.21 16.78 -30.53
C ASP A 742 -7.82 17.67 -29.43
N THR A 743 -7.28 18.87 -29.20
CA THR A 743 -7.73 19.85 -28.19
C THR A 743 -7.44 21.30 -28.59
N ASP A 744 -8.29 22.22 -28.13
CA ASP A 744 -8.13 23.67 -28.31
C ASP A 744 -7.17 24.30 -27.26
N GLN A 745 -6.63 23.50 -26.35
CA GLN A 745 -5.69 23.97 -25.33
C GLN A 745 -4.34 24.39 -25.93
N PRO A 746 -3.64 25.38 -25.34
CA PRO A 746 -2.29 25.71 -25.78
C PRO A 746 -1.34 24.54 -25.51
N LEU A 747 -0.45 24.25 -26.45
CA LEU A 747 0.53 23.17 -26.31
C LEU A 747 1.63 23.57 -25.32
N THR A 748 1.40 23.25 -24.06
CA THR A 748 2.38 23.32 -22.96
C THR A 748 2.64 21.90 -22.46
N LEU A 749 3.76 21.68 -21.78
CA LEU A 749 4.10 20.40 -21.17
C LEU A 749 2.97 19.93 -20.24
N LEU A 750 2.45 20.83 -19.39
CA LEU A 750 1.33 20.55 -18.50
C LEU A 750 0.09 20.03 -19.25
N ASN A 751 -0.37 20.77 -20.26
CA ASN A 751 -1.58 20.41 -20.99
C ASN A 751 -1.36 19.13 -21.80
N PHE A 752 -0.16 18.94 -22.35
CA PHE A 752 0.20 17.74 -23.10
C PHE A 752 0.18 16.49 -22.22
N LEU A 753 0.83 16.54 -21.04
CA LEU A 753 0.87 15.44 -20.09
C LEU A 753 -0.53 15.12 -19.55
N THR A 754 -1.30 16.15 -19.19
CA THR A 754 -2.66 16.00 -18.65
C THR A 754 -3.61 15.38 -19.68
N PHE A 755 -3.61 15.88 -20.92
CA PHE A 755 -4.51 15.40 -21.98
C PHE A 755 -4.24 13.95 -22.36
N TYR A 756 -2.97 13.55 -22.50
CA TYR A 756 -2.60 12.18 -22.83
C TYR A 756 -2.46 11.26 -21.60
N GLN A 757 -2.85 11.72 -20.41
CA GLN A 757 -2.75 11.02 -19.12
C GLN A 757 -1.36 10.39 -18.90
N MET A 758 -0.30 11.14 -19.23
CA MET A 758 1.09 10.69 -19.21
C MET A 758 1.83 11.30 -18.02
N SER A 759 2.65 10.49 -17.33
CA SER A 759 3.55 11.03 -16.31
C SER A 759 4.75 11.75 -16.91
N SER A 760 5.31 12.72 -16.19
CA SER A 760 6.54 13.41 -16.60
C SER A 760 7.72 12.43 -16.81
N TYR A 761 7.85 11.41 -15.96
CA TYR A 761 8.87 10.37 -16.10
C TYR A 761 8.72 9.52 -17.37
N GLU A 762 7.49 9.21 -17.80
CA GLU A 762 7.25 8.50 -19.07
C GLU A 762 7.59 9.35 -20.29
N PHE A 763 7.29 10.65 -20.23
CA PHE A 763 7.61 11.60 -21.29
C PHE A 763 9.13 11.71 -21.47
N TYR A 764 9.84 12.13 -20.42
CA TYR A 764 11.30 12.31 -20.44
C TYR A 764 12.06 10.99 -20.61
N GLY A 765 11.46 9.86 -20.21
CA GLY A 765 12.03 8.53 -20.40
C GLY A 765 13.35 8.34 -19.63
N ARG A 766 14.08 7.26 -19.89
CA ARG A 766 15.37 6.92 -19.24
C ARG A 766 16.61 7.19 -20.10
N SER A 767 16.42 7.37 -21.40
CA SER A 767 17.50 7.53 -22.38
C SER A 767 18.23 8.87 -22.26
N GLY A 768 17.63 9.84 -21.56
CA GLY A 768 18.23 11.17 -21.35
C GLY A 768 18.40 11.97 -22.63
N ASP A 769 17.64 11.63 -23.68
CA ASP A 769 17.70 12.24 -25.01
C ASP A 769 16.42 13.02 -25.36
N ARG A 770 15.46 13.12 -24.43
CA ARG A 770 14.16 13.74 -24.66
C ARG A 770 14.09 15.08 -23.92
N SER A 771 13.89 16.15 -24.67
CA SER A 771 13.50 17.48 -24.19
C SER A 771 12.19 17.85 -24.88
N PHE A 772 11.30 18.54 -24.18
CA PHE A 772 10.03 19.02 -24.72
C PHE A 772 10.26 19.91 -25.93
N TYR A 773 11.12 20.92 -25.82
CA TYR A 773 11.42 21.84 -26.93
C TYR A 773 12.16 21.16 -28.07
N ARG A 774 13.11 20.26 -27.80
CA ARG A 774 13.80 19.51 -28.86
C ARG A 774 12.83 18.61 -29.65
N LEU A 775 11.87 17.97 -28.98
CA LEU A 775 10.79 17.21 -29.65
C LEU A 775 9.83 18.13 -30.41
N PHE A 776 9.65 19.37 -29.94
CA PHE A 776 8.82 20.36 -30.62
C PHE A 776 9.43 20.79 -31.96
N VAL A 777 10.74 21.02 -31.98
CA VAL A 777 11.53 21.25 -33.20
C VAL A 777 11.44 20.06 -34.15
N GLU A 778 11.65 18.84 -33.66
CA GLU A 778 11.56 17.62 -34.49
C GLU A 778 10.16 17.35 -35.04
N SER A 779 9.13 17.87 -34.36
CA SER A 779 7.76 17.84 -34.87
C SER A 779 7.49 18.85 -35.99
N GLY A 780 8.41 19.79 -36.24
CA GLY A 780 8.24 20.87 -37.23
C GLY A 780 7.24 21.94 -36.78
N LEU A 781 6.96 22.02 -35.49
CA LEU A 781 6.04 23.01 -34.90
C LEU A 781 6.79 24.18 -34.22
N TYR A 782 8.12 24.11 -34.15
CA TYR A 782 8.99 25.11 -33.53
C TYR A 782 10.30 25.23 -34.33
N ASP A 783 10.91 26.41 -34.31
CA ASP A 783 12.18 26.68 -35.01
C ASP A 783 13.38 26.09 -34.25
N ASP A 784 14.43 25.70 -34.97
CA ASP A 784 15.62 25.11 -34.37
C ASP A 784 16.41 26.12 -33.52
N PHE A 785 16.98 25.65 -32.41
CA PHE A 785 17.76 26.46 -31.46
C PHE A 785 19.09 25.77 -31.09
N GLN A 786 20.07 26.57 -30.67
CA GLN A 786 21.42 26.12 -30.34
C GLN A 786 21.76 26.41 -28.88
N PHE A 787 22.22 25.40 -28.16
CA PHE A 787 22.75 25.51 -26.80
C PHE A 787 23.90 24.51 -26.63
N ASP A 788 25.05 24.99 -26.15
CA ASP A 788 26.31 24.25 -26.10
C ASP A 788 26.31 23.10 -25.08
N GLN A 789 25.48 23.18 -24.04
CA GLN A 789 25.34 22.14 -23.00
C GLN A 789 23.99 21.39 -23.08
N GLU A 790 23.31 21.42 -24.23
CA GLU A 790 21.94 20.91 -24.36
C GLU A 790 21.82 19.42 -23.96
N LYS A 791 22.74 18.58 -24.42
CA LYS A 791 22.69 17.13 -24.15
C LYS A 791 22.95 16.83 -22.67
N GLU A 792 23.87 17.56 -22.06
CA GLU A 792 24.26 17.45 -20.66
C GLU A 792 23.09 17.86 -19.75
N ILE A 793 22.45 19.01 -20.02
CA ILE A 793 21.31 19.50 -19.24
C ILE A 793 20.05 18.65 -19.47
N THR A 794 19.79 18.18 -20.69
CA THR A 794 18.65 17.29 -20.98
C THR A 794 18.69 16.01 -20.13
N LYS A 795 19.88 15.44 -19.91
CA LYS A 795 20.08 14.27 -19.01
C LYS A 795 19.79 14.58 -17.54
N ARG A 796 19.69 15.85 -17.17
CA ARG A 796 19.52 16.33 -15.79
C ARG A 796 18.09 16.77 -15.50
N LEU A 797 17.28 17.09 -16.51
CA LEU A 797 15.84 17.40 -16.36
C LEU A 797 15.07 16.36 -15.52
N PRO A 798 15.30 15.03 -15.63
CA PRO A 798 14.61 14.04 -14.79
C PRO A 798 14.79 14.22 -13.28
N TYR A 799 15.86 14.90 -12.83
CA TYR A 799 16.13 15.18 -11.42
C TYR A 799 15.39 16.43 -10.90
N LEU A 800 14.65 17.12 -11.76
CA LEU A 800 13.73 18.18 -11.37
C LEU A 800 12.32 17.62 -11.11
N LEU A 801 11.98 16.46 -11.68
CA LEU A 801 10.61 15.92 -11.73
C LEU A 801 10.05 15.49 -10.37
N HIS A 802 10.91 15.23 -9.37
CA HIS A 802 10.46 14.85 -8.03
C HIS A 802 10.25 16.02 -7.07
N LEU A 803 10.68 17.24 -7.43
CA LEU A 803 10.61 18.38 -6.53
C LEU A 803 9.15 18.69 -6.16
N ASP A 804 8.82 18.57 -4.87
CA ASP A 804 7.48 18.75 -4.30
C ASP A 804 7.48 19.65 -3.05
N SER A 805 8.43 20.59 -2.99
CA SER A 805 8.46 21.62 -1.94
C SER A 805 7.83 22.92 -2.46
N GLU A 806 6.72 23.35 -1.86
CA GLU A 806 6.05 24.62 -2.18
C GLU A 806 7.04 25.79 -2.07
N HIS A 807 7.80 25.83 -0.99
CA HIS A 807 8.77 26.88 -0.71
C HIS A 807 9.88 26.97 -1.77
N LEU A 808 10.48 25.85 -2.17
CA LEU A 808 11.49 25.84 -3.24
C LEU A 808 10.88 26.21 -4.59
N LEU A 809 9.76 25.60 -4.97
CA LEU A 809 9.14 25.83 -6.27
C LEU A 809 8.66 27.27 -6.41
N GLY A 810 8.06 27.84 -5.36
CA GLY A 810 7.67 29.24 -5.31
C GLY A 810 8.86 30.19 -5.48
N PHE A 811 9.98 29.92 -4.82
CA PHE A 811 11.22 30.66 -5.04
C PHE A 811 11.74 30.51 -6.47
N TYR A 812 11.84 29.29 -7.00
CA TYR A 812 12.39 29.07 -8.34
C TYR A 812 11.55 29.71 -9.44
N LEU A 813 10.22 29.66 -9.34
CA LEU A 813 9.33 30.35 -10.29
C LEU A 813 9.56 31.87 -10.26
N ARG A 814 9.65 32.45 -9.06
CA ARG A 814 9.96 33.88 -8.89
C ARG A 814 11.34 34.23 -9.44
N PHE A 815 12.37 33.43 -9.12
CA PHE A 815 13.74 33.61 -9.59
C PHE A 815 13.83 33.52 -11.12
N LEU A 816 13.09 32.62 -11.76
CA LEU A 816 13.00 32.53 -13.23
C LEU A 816 12.36 33.79 -13.84
N GLU A 817 11.42 34.42 -13.16
CA GLU A 817 10.76 35.64 -13.65
C GLU A 817 11.63 36.89 -13.53
N ASN A 818 12.28 37.10 -12.37
CA ASN A 818 12.95 38.39 -12.07
C ASN A 818 14.41 38.29 -11.59
N GLY A 819 14.96 37.09 -11.40
CA GLY A 819 16.34 36.87 -10.96
C GLY A 819 16.66 37.33 -9.52
N ASP A 820 15.62 37.57 -8.71
CA ASP A 820 15.75 38.21 -7.39
C ASP A 820 16.08 37.20 -6.27
N VAL A 821 17.10 37.56 -5.48
CA VAL A 821 17.65 36.78 -4.36
C VAL A 821 17.85 37.72 -3.18
N ARG A 822 17.10 37.50 -2.10
CA ARG A 822 16.92 38.44 -0.99
C ARG A 822 17.51 37.95 0.32
N THR A 823 17.59 36.64 0.52
CA THR A 823 17.98 36.03 1.79
C THR A 823 19.09 35.00 1.61
N GLU A 824 19.79 34.67 2.70
CA GLU A 824 20.79 33.60 2.69
C GLU A 824 20.16 32.23 2.40
N GLU A 825 18.91 32.02 2.82
CA GLU A 825 18.14 30.82 2.49
C GLU A 825 17.95 30.69 0.96
N GLU A 826 17.58 31.78 0.30
CA GLU A 826 17.41 31.82 -1.16
C GLU A 826 18.74 31.61 -1.92
N ARG A 827 19.86 32.06 -1.34
CA ARG A 827 21.21 31.72 -1.87
C ARG A 827 21.47 30.21 -1.78
N LEU A 828 21.08 29.56 -0.68
CA LEU A 828 21.15 28.10 -0.56
C LEU A 828 20.19 27.40 -1.53
N MET A 829 19.02 27.95 -1.83
CA MET A 829 18.13 27.40 -2.86
C MET A 829 18.78 27.42 -4.25
N ILE A 830 19.51 28.48 -4.61
CA ILE A 830 20.29 28.51 -5.86
C ILE A 830 21.38 27.42 -5.86
N ASN A 831 22.04 27.21 -4.73
CA ASN A 831 23.01 26.12 -4.57
C ASN A 831 22.36 24.74 -4.81
N VAL A 832 21.15 24.52 -4.28
CA VAL A 832 20.35 23.30 -4.50
C VAL A 832 20.00 23.12 -5.99
N LEU A 833 19.55 24.18 -6.67
CA LEU A 833 19.24 24.15 -8.09
C LEU A 833 20.48 23.85 -8.94
N TYR A 834 21.61 24.50 -8.63
CA TYR A 834 22.89 24.27 -9.30
C TYR A 834 23.29 22.80 -9.25
N TYR A 835 23.28 22.16 -8.08
CA TYR A 835 23.64 20.73 -7.95
C TYR A 835 22.57 19.77 -8.47
N THR A 836 21.37 20.28 -8.78
CA THR A 836 20.38 19.51 -9.54
C THR A 836 20.78 19.46 -11.02
N LEU A 837 21.23 20.59 -11.58
CA LEU A 837 21.65 20.71 -12.98
C LEU A 837 23.08 20.19 -13.23
N TYR A 838 24.00 20.34 -12.28
CA TYR A 838 25.41 19.99 -12.43
C TYR A 838 25.87 18.93 -11.41
N ARG A 839 26.95 18.21 -11.74
CA ARG A 839 27.58 17.18 -10.90
C ARG A 839 29.01 17.55 -10.47
N ALA A 840 29.46 18.75 -10.73
CA ALA A 840 30.79 19.24 -10.33
C ALA A 840 30.62 20.57 -9.60
N SER A 841 31.61 21.02 -8.82
CA SER A 841 31.54 22.35 -8.21
C SER A 841 31.72 23.45 -9.27
N PRO A 842 31.20 24.67 -9.06
CA PRO A 842 31.39 25.81 -9.96
C PRO A 842 32.83 25.97 -10.42
N LYS A 843 33.78 25.91 -9.48
CA LYS A 843 35.22 26.01 -9.74
C LYS A 843 35.77 24.95 -10.71
N GLN A 844 35.21 23.74 -10.71
CA GLN A 844 35.64 22.66 -11.61
C GLN A 844 35.15 22.84 -13.03
N ILE A 845 33.97 23.46 -13.21
CA ILE A 845 33.38 23.73 -14.53
C ILE A 845 33.90 25.06 -15.10
N GLY A 846 34.32 25.98 -14.24
CA GLY A 846 34.83 27.31 -14.63
C GLY A 846 33.88 28.45 -14.32
N PHE A 847 32.86 28.24 -13.50
CA PHE A 847 31.97 29.30 -13.00
C PHE A 847 32.52 29.91 -11.70
N ALA A 848 32.35 31.21 -11.51
CA ALA A 848 32.74 31.94 -10.32
C ALA A 848 31.79 31.68 -9.14
N SER A 849 30.52 31.32 -9.40
CA SER A 849 29.53 31.02 -8.36
C SER A 849 28.50 29.99 -8.83
N THR A 850 27.71 29.44 -7.90
CA THR A 850 26.57 28.58 -8.25
C THR A 850 25.49 29.34 -9.02
N ARG A 851 25.29 30.62 -8.70
CA ARG A 851 24.38 31.51 -9.39
C ARG A 851 24.73 31.65 -10.87
N GLU A 852 25.99 31.91 -11.18
CA GLU A 852 26.45 32.03 -12.57
C GLU A 852 26.20 30.74 -13.37
N GLY A 853 26.47 29.58 -12.77
CA GLY A 853 26.19 28.31 -13.42
C GLY A 853 24.71 28.07 -13.69
N VAL A 854 23.81 28.48 -12.78
CA VAL A 854 22.37 28.43 -13.01
C VAL A 854 21.96 29.43 -14.10
N GLU A 855 22.42 30.68 -14.02
CA GLU A 855 22.12 31.73 -15.00
C GLU A 855 22.60 31.35 -16.41
N HIS A 856 23.73 30.63 -16.54
CA HIS A 856 24.20 30.11 -17.83
C HIS A 856 23.16 29.23 -18.53
N VAL A 857 22.50 28.32 -17.79
CA VAL A 857 21.40 27.50 -18.33
C VAL A 857 20.16 28.35 -18.63
N LEU A 858 19.83 29.29 -17.74
CA LEU A 858 18.63 30.13 -17.86
C LEU A 858 18.74 31.22 -18.93
N ASN A 859 19.94 31.54 -19.41
CA ASN A 859 20.15 32.46 -20.52
C ASN A 859 19.67 31.86 -21.86
N ASN A 860 19.54 30.54 -21.97
CA ASN A 860 18.85 29.90 -23.08
C ASN A 860 17.33 29.93 -22.83
N VAL A 861 16.59 30.55 -23.76
CA VAL A 861 15.14 30.81 -23.61
C VAL A 861 14.35 29.51 -23.53
N GLU A 862 14.68 28.53 -24.38
CA GLU A 862 13.98 27.24 -24.46
C GLU A 862 14.18 26.41 -23.21
N MET A 863 15.42 26.31 -22.71
CA MET A 863 15.74 25.59 -21.47
C MET A 863 15.14 26.27 -20.24
N LYS A 864 15.20 27.59 -20.16
CA LYS A 864 14.54 28.37 -19.11
C LYS A 864 13.05 28.07 -19.07
N GLU A 865 12.39 28.10 -20.22
CA GLU A 865 10.96 27.87 -20.34
C GLU A 865 10.57 26.41 -20.09
N GLU A 866 11.39 25.44 -20.52
CA GLU A 866 11.18 24.02 -20.20
C GLU A 866 11.28 23.76 -18.70
N ILE A 867 12.31 24.29 -18.03
CA ILE A 867 12.47 24.18 -16.57
C ILE A 867 11.30 24.86 -15.85
N ARG A 868 10.87 26.04 -16.32
CA ARG A 868 9.69 26.74 -15.78
C ARG A 868 8.44 25.87 -15.89
N GLN A 869 8.21 25.24 -17.03
CA GLN A 869 7.06 24.35 -17.23
C GLN A 869 7.14 23.08 -16.37
N ILE A 870 8.32 22.52 -16.13
CA ILE A 870 8.51 21.43 -15.16
C ILE A 870 8.14 21.89 -13.75
N PHE A 871 8.63 23.06 -13.30
CA PHE A 871 8.32 23.57 -11.97
C PHE A 871 6.84 23.92 -11.81
N MET A 872 6.20 24.50 -12.83
CA MET A 872 4.76 24.74 -12.83
C MET A 872 3.97 23.43 -12.76
N TYR A 873 4.38 22.41 -13.53
CA TYR A 873 3.76 21.09 -13.48
C TYR A 873 3.88 20.50 -12.07
N ASN A 874 5.08 20.48 -11.50
CA ASN A 874 5.32 19.97 -10.15
C ASN A 874 4.52 20.73 -9.09
N TYR A 875 4.51 22.07 -9.18
CA TYR A 875 3.74 22.93 -8.26
C TYR A 875 2.27 22.55 -8.29
N GLN A 876 1.68 22.33 -9.47
CA GLN A 876 0.28 21.93 -9.58
C GLN A 876 -0.03 20.51 -9.08
N GLN A 877 0.99 19.67 -8.86
CA GLN A 877 0.84 18.30 -8.35
C GLN A 877 1.10 18.18 -6.83
N LEU A 878 1.39 19.29 -6.13
CA LEU A 878 1.62 19.27 -4.68
C LEU A 878 0.37 18.79 -3.95
N ASP A 879 0.51 17.69 -3.20
CA ASP A 879 -0.60 16.99 -2.53
C ASP A 879 -0.44 16.84 -1.02
N LEU A 880 0.58 17.49 -0.45
CA LEU A 880 0.89 17.51 0.97
C LEU A 880 1.28 18.92 1.41
N ILE A 881 0.97 19.24 2.67
CA ILE A 881 1.43 20.47 3.31
C ILE A 881 2.79 20.20 3.93
N GLU A 882 3.80 20.89 3.42
CA GLU A 882 5.13 20.91 4.01
C GLU A 882 5.15 21.72 5.31
N LYS A 883 6.07 21.40 6.21
CA LYS A 883 6.21 22.09 7.49
C LYS A 883 7.60 22.68 7.66
N SER A 884 7.70 23.72 8.49
CA SER A 884 8.99 24.25 8.92
C SER A 884 9.69 23.24 9.83
N HIS A 885 11.02 23.21 9.76
CA HIS A 885 11.85 22.48 10.71
C HIS A 885 12.14 23.34 11.96
N ASP A 886 12.69 22.72 12.98
CA ASP A 886 13.12 23.34 14.24
C ASP A 886 14.65 23.38 14.40
N LEU A 887 15.39 23.36 13.28
CA LEU A 887 16.85 23.49 13.27
C LEU A 887 17.29 24.90 13.69
N SER A 888 18.44 24.99 14.38
CA SER A 888 19.01 26.25 14.86
C SER A 888 19.71 27.09 13.79
N PHE A 889 19.78 26.60 12.55
CA PHE A 889 20.44 27.24 11.42
C PHE A 889 19.53 27.27 10.20
N THR A 890 19.84 28.17 9.26
CA THR A 890 19.07 28.34 8.02
C THR A 890 19.32 27.20 7.03
N THR A 891 18.25 26.59 6.53
CA THR A 891 18.31 25.65 5.40
C THR A 891 16.97 25.70 4.64
N PRO A 892 16.96 25.57 3.31
CA PRO A 892 15.74 25.64 2.51
C PRO A 892 14.90 24.35 2.55
N LEU A 893 15.29 23.35 3.35
CA LEU A 893 14.58 22.07 3.44
C LEU A 893 13.32 22.20 4.29
N ARG A 894 12.23 21.58 3.84
CA ARG A 894 10.96 21.53 4.57
C ARG A 894 10.62 20.09 4.94
N VAL A 895 9.94 19.92 6.06
CA VAL A 895 9.46 18.62 6.53
C VAL A 895 8.30 18.18 5.64
N HIS A 896 8.27 16.90 5.28
CA HIS A 896 7.37 16.22 4.32
C HIS A 896 7.63 16.45 2.84
N ALA A 897 8.57 17.33 2.47
CA ALA A 897 9.01 17.47 1.09
C ALA A 897 10.13 16.47 0.73
N THR A 898 10.33 16.23 -0.57
CA THR A 898 11.25 15.25 -1.13
C THR A 898 12.44 15.89 -1.84
N TYR A 899 13.61 15.28 -1.61
CA TYR A 899 14.88 15.79 -2.09
C TYR A 899 15.81 14.64 -2.45
N SER A 900 16.59 14.81 -3.51
CA SER A 900 17.72 13.92 -3.76
C SER A 900 18.83 14.14 -2.72
N MET A 901 19.69 13.15 -2.53
CA MET A 901 20.84 13.27 -1.64
C MET A 901 21.73 14.49 -1.99
N ASP A 902 21.91 14.77 -3.29
CA ASP A 902 22.68 15.92 -3.74
C ASP A 902 22.03 17.25 -3.35
N GLN A 903 20.70 17.35 -3.46
CA GLN A 903 19.93 18.52 -3.05
C GLN A 903 20.00 18.73 -1.53
N ILE A 904 19.90 17.65 -0.74
CA ILE A 904 20.00 17.71 0.73
C ILE A 904 21.37 18.25 1.15
N LEU A 905 22.45 17.70 0.59
CA LEU A 905 23.81 18.11 0.93
C LEU A 905 24.14 19.53 0.46
N ALA A 906 23.56 19.97 -0.67
CA ALA A 906 23.64 21.37 -1.10
C ALA A 906 22.86 22.31 -0.17
N ALA A 907 21.67 21.92 0.29
CA ALA A 907 20.85 22.71 1.20
C ALA A 907 21.52 22.91 2.57
N PHE A 908 22.24 21.90 3.08
CA PHE A 908 23.06 22.01 4.28
C PHE A 908 24.41 22.74 4.05
N GLY A 909 24.70 23.20 2.83
CA GLY A 909 25.98 23.85 2.49
C GLY A 909 27.20 22.92 2.51
N HIS A 910 27.00 21.60 2.57
CA HIS A 910 28.08 20.61 2.50
C HIS A 910 28.68 20.56 1.09
N TYR A 911 27.82 20.70 0.08
CA TYR A 911 28.23 21.00 -1.29
C TYR A 911 28.18 22.51 -1.49
N ASN A 912 29.26 23.09 -2.02
CA ASN A 912 29.40 24.53 -2.17
C ASN A 912 30.29 24.88 -3.36
N GLU A 913 30.50 26.18 -3.60
CA GLU A 913 31.23 26.71 -4.75
C GLU A 913 32.63 26.09 -4.96
N GLU A 914 33.28 25.66 -3.87
CA GLU A 914 34.63 25.09 -3.92
C GLU A 914 34.64 23.57 -4.08
N LYS A 915 33.81 22.85 -3.30
CA LYS A 915 33.92 21.39 -3.14
C LYS A 915 32.59 20.66 -3.19
N ARG A 916 32.64 19.47 -3.79
CA ARG A 916 31.60 18.43 -3.74
C ARG A 916 32.22 17.12 -3.23
N PRO A 917 32.32 16.91 -1.91
CA PRO A 917 32.89 15.69 -1.35
C PRO A 917 32.06 14.45 -1.76
N GLN A 918 32.73 13.31 -1.94
CA GLN A 918 32.02 12.05 -2.20
C GLN A 918 31.36 11.56 -0.90
N VAL A 919 30.09 11.17 -0.99
CA VAL A 919 29.33 10.60 0.13
C VAL A 919 28.94 9.17 -0.22
N GLN A 920 29.41 8.21 0.58
CA GLN A 920 29.15 6.77 0.42
C GLN A 920 28.43 6.16 1.64
N GLU A 921 28.16 6.96 2.67
CA GLU A 921 27.63 6.49 3.96
C GLU A 921 26.13 6.80 4.09
N GLY A 922 25.37 5.89 4.72
CA GLY A 922 23.94 6.07 5.02
C GLY A 922 23.63 7.05 6.15
N VAL A 923 24.66 7.58 6.82
CA VAL A 923 24.54 8.64 7.82
C VAL A 923 25.63 9.67 7.55
N LYS A 924 25.29 10.96 7.67
CA LYS A 924 26.26 12.04 7.54
C LYS A 924 26.25 12.94 8.78
N HIS A 925 27.36 12.94 9.49
CA HIS A 925 27.62 13.89 10.57
C HIS A 925 28.16 15.21 10.00
N LEU A 926 27.54 16.34 10.38
CA LEU A 926 28.00 17.70 10.06
C LEU A 926 28.38 18.41 11.37
N PRO A 927 29.66 18.35 11.78
CA PRO A 927 30.12 18.90 13.05
C PRO A 927 29.94 20.43 13.16
N ASP A 928 30.03 21.15 12.05
CA ASP A 928 29.87 22.60 12.00
C ASP A 928 28.44 23.06 12.34
N LYS A 929 27.47 22.13 12.28
CA LYS A 929 26.05 22.37 12.51
C LYS A 929 25.45 21.54 13.65
N ASN A 930 26.27 20.74 14.35
CA ASN A 930 25.82 19.81 15.40
C ASN A 930 24.61 18.95 14.99
N ILE A 931 24.67 18.36 13.79
CA ILE A 931 23.57 17.54 13.25
C ILE A 931 24.09 16.24 12.62
N ASP A 932 23.33 15.16 12.81
CA ASP A 932 23.45 13.93 12.02
C ASP A 932 22.24 13.77 11.09
N ILE A 933 22.54 13.49 9.81
CA ILE A 933 21.55 13.28 8.75
C ILE A 933 21.45 11.80 8.46
N PHE A 934 20.27 11.20 8.63
CA PHE A 934 20.04 9.78 8.38
C PHE A 934 19.37 9.59 7.02
N PHE A 935 20.04 8.87 6.11
CA PHE A 935 19.49 8.49 4.80
C PHE A 935 18.98 7.06 4.87
N VAL A 936 17.68 6.91 5.09
CA VAL A 936 17.03 5.62 5.32
C VAL A 936 16.34 5.14 4.05
N THR A 937 16.53 3.87 3.70
CA THR A 937 15.81 3.20 2.61
C THR A 937 14.99 2.06 3.21
N LEU A 938 13.66 2.19 3.18
CA LEU A 938 12.70 1.29 3.83
C LEU A 938 12.70 -0.10 3.18
N ASN A 939 12.51 -0.14 1.85
CA ASN A 939 12.40 -1.38 1.12
C ASN A 939 13.70 -1.65 0.36
N LYS A 940 14.46 -2.60 0.89
CA LYS A 940 15.60 -3.22 0.22
C LYS A 940 15.04 -4.42 -0.55
N SER A 941 15.09 -4.40 -1.88
CA SER A 941 14.33 -5.32 -2.75
C SER A 941 14.92 -6.74 -2.81
N GLU A 942 14.06 -7.77 -2.87
CA GLU A 942 14.43 -9.21 -3.00
C GLU A 942 15.11 -9.60 -4.32
N LYS A 943 15.01 -8.77 -5.37
CA LYS A 943 15.75 -9.00 -6.63
C LYS A 943 17.17 -8.43 -6.61
N ASP A 944 17.49 -7.68 -5.55
CA ASP A 944 18.78 -7.04 -5.37
C ASP A 944 19.48 -7.52 -4.08
N PHE A 945 18.81 -8.21 -3.13
CA PHE A 945 19.41 -8.71 -1.87
C PHE A 945 18.60 -9.85 -1.19
N SER A 946 19.31 -10.71 -0.46
CA SER A 946 18.82 -11.87 0.32
C SER A 946 17.86 -11.50 1.47
N PRO A 947 16.97 -12.43 1.92
CA PRO A 947 16.09 -12.28 3.09
C PRO A 947 16.74 -11.86 4.42
N THR A 948 18.07 -11.91 4.50
CA THR A 948 18.88 -11.52 5.68
C THR A 948 19.01 -10.01 5.91
N THR A 949 18.60 -9.15 4.95
CA THR A 949 18.78 -7.69 5.07
C THR A 949 17.49 -6.88 5.09
N MET A 950 16.32 -7.54 5.09
CA MET A 950 15.03 -6.88 4.82
C MET A 950 14.37 -6.14 6.00
N TYR A 951 14.89 -6.20 7.23
CA TYR A 951 14.20 -5.61 8.39
C TYR A 951 15.15 -4.86 9.32
N GLN A 952 15.47 -3.61 8.99
CA GLN A 952 16.33 -2.77 9.84
C GLN A 952 15.73 -1.41 10.17
N ASP A 953 14.97 -0.78 9.27
CA ASP A 953 14.44 0.57 9.47
C ASP A 953 12.95 0.63 9.07
N TYR A 954 12.06 1.04 9.98
CA TYR A 954 10.62 1.09 9.72
C TYR A 954 9.89 2.07 10.63
N ALA A 955 8.71 2.54 10.21
CA ALA A 955 7.84 3.35 11.05
C ALA A 955 7.01 2.43 11.96
N MET A 956 7.15 2.56 13.28
CA MET A 956 6.33 1.81 14.22
C MET A 956 4.90 2.37 14.29
N ASN A 957 4.76 3.69 14.18
CA ASN A 957 3.48 4.41 14.07
C ASN A 957 3.71 5.83 13.48
N GLU A 958 2.74 6.74 13.59
CA GLU A 958 2.85 8.11 13.04
C GLU A 958 3.98 8.95 13.65
N GLN A 959 4.57 8.56 14.79
CA GLN A 959 5.60 9.33 15.50
C GLN A 959 6.84 8.51 15.87
N LEU A 960 6.75 7.19 15.98
CA LEU A 960 7.87 6.34 16.36
C LEU A 960 8.50 5.68 15.13
N PHE A 961 9.82 5.79 15.01
CA PHE A 961 10.60 5.26 13.91
C PHE A 961 11.74 4.39 14.44
N HIS A 962 11.80 3.14 13.98
CA HIS A 962 12.89 2.22 14.27
C HIS A 962 14.01 2.43 13.25
N TRP A 963 15.26 2.55 13.72
CA TRP A 963 16.45 2.68 12.89
C TRP A 963 17.60 1.84 13.44
N GLN A 964 18.36 1.16 12.57
CA GLN A 964 19.52 0.37 12.98
C GLN A 964 20.85 1.04 12.58
N SER A 965 21.82 1.03 13.49
CA SER A 965 23.15 1.58 13.24
C SER A 965 24.00 0.73 12.28
N GLN A 966 25.13 1.29 11.85
CA GLN A 966 26.15 0.53 11.11
C GLN A 966 26.69 -0.64 11.97
N SER A 967 27.11 -1.72 11.33
CA SER A 967 27.52 -3.00 11.98
C SER A 967 28.68 -2.87 12.96
N LYS A 968 29.55 -1.86 12.81
CA LYS A 968 30.71 -1.61 13.68
C LYS A 968 30.41 -0.69 14.87
N THR A 969 29.20 -0.15 14.95
CA THR A 969 28.80 0.80 15.99
C THR A 969 28.34 0.03 17.22
N SER A 970 29.17 -0.01 18.27
CA SER A 970 28.80 -0.52 19.61
C SER A 970 28.37 0.60 20.55
N GLU A 971 27.66 0.26 21.62
CA GLU A 971 27.22 1.22 22.66
C GLU A 971 28.39 2.04 23.22
N LYS A 972 29.59 1.44 23.26
CA LYS A 972 30.82 2.10 23.74
C LYS A 972 31.46 3.05 22.72
N THR A 973 31.01 3.06 21.47
CA THR A 973 31.57 3.95 20.44
C THR A 973 31.15 5.40 20.67
N LYS A 974 32.02 6.33 20.28
CA LYS A 974 31.71 7.78 20.31
C LYS A 974 30.45 8.14 19.52
N THR A 975 30.18 7.40 18.44
CA THR A 975 28.98 7.61 17.59
C THR A 975 27.70 7.19 18.32
N ALA A 976 27.67 6.02 18.95
CA ALA A 976 26.51 5.57 19.73
C ALA A 976 26.23 6.52 20.91
N GLN A 977 27.28 6.91 21.65
CA GLN A 977 27.16 7.85 22.76
C GLN A 977 26.60 9.21 22.31
N ARG A 978 27.02 9.70 21.12
CA ARG A 978 26.46 10.92 20.53
C ARG A 978 24.97 10.79 20.23
N TYR A 979 24.50 9.63 19.77
CA TYR A 979 23.07 9.40 19.50
C TYR A 979 22.24 9.26 20.78
N ILE A 980 22.76 8.53 21.78
CA ILE A 980 22.06 8.30 23.05
C ILE A 980 21.90 9.61 23.83
N HIS A 981 22.97 10.41 23.91
CA HIS A 981 23.00 11.66 24.65
C HIS A 981 22.81 12.90 23.76
N HIS A 982 22.16 12.76 22.60
CA HIS A 982 22.09 13.83 21.60
C HIS A 982 21.40 15.09 22.15
N SER A 983 20.31 14.92 22.91
CA SER A 983 19.54 16.02 23.50
C SER A 983 20.32 16.79 24.56
N GLU A 984 21.10 16.10 25.39
CA GLU A 984 21.95 16.69 26.44
C GLU A 984 23.06 17.58 25.86
N HIS A 985 23.57 17.23 24.68
CA HIS A 985 24.64 17.96 24.00
C HIS A 985 24.14 18.99 22.98
N GLY A 986 22.81 19.23 22.90
CA GLY A 986 22.22 20.12 21.91
C GLY A 986 22.40 19.65 20.46
N HIS A 987 22.60 18.34 20.26
CA HIS A 987 22.85 17.71 18.98
C HIS A 987 21.53 17.22 18.36
N GLN A 988 21.30 17.56 17.09
CA GLN A 988 20.05 17.24 16.39
C GLN A 988 20.21 16.05 15.43
N ILE A 989 19.14 15.29 15.25
CA ILE A 989 19.09 14.15 14.32
C ILE A 989 17.93 14.38 13.38
N MET A 990 18.17 14.27 12.07
CA MET A 990 17.16 14.52 11.03
C MET A 990 17.07 13.36 10.06
N LEU A 991 15.85 12.88 9.83
CA LEU A 991 15.59 11.67 9.06
C LEU A 991 15.11 12.01 7.65
N PHE A 992 15.75 11.39 6.66
CA PHE A 992 15.38 11.42 5.25
C PHE A 992 15.13 9.99 4.79
N VAL A 993 13.89 9.70 4.40
CA VAL A 993 13.43 8.33 4.17
C VAL A 993 12.95 8.16 2.73
N ARG A 994 13.33 7.06 2.08
CA ARG A 994 12.82 6.68 0.76
C ARG A 994 12.32 5.25 0.76
N GLU A 995 11.36 4.96 -0.13
CA GLU A 995 10.80 3.62 -0.25
C GLU A 995 11.82 2.65 -0.88
N TYR A 996 12.43 3.01 -2.02
CA TYR A 996 13.37 2.14 -2.76
C TYR A 996 14.68 2.86 -3.08
N LYS A 997 15.73 2.12 -3.47
CA LYS A 997 16.95 2.75 -4.03
C LYS A 997 16.68 3.45 -5.37
N GLN A 998 15.83 2.86 -6.21
CA GLN A 998 15.48 3.39 -7.53
C GLN A 998 13.97 3.37 -7.76
N GLU A 999 13.48 4.41 -8.43
CA GLU A 999 12.09 4.55 -8.88
C GLU A 999 12.10 5.06 -10.33
N ASN A 1000 11.26 4.48 -11.19
CA ASN A 1000 11.20 4.81 -12.62
C ASN A 1000 12.55 4.71 -13.39
N GLY A 1001 13.54 4.00 -12.83
CA GLY A 1001 14.90 3.86 -13.38
C GLY A 1001 15.87 4.98 -12.99
N TYR A 1002 15.46 5.85 -12.07
CA TYR A 1002 16.28 6.90 -11.46
C TYR A 1002 16.53 6.58 -10.00
N ALA A 1003 17.58 7.16 -9.40
CA ALA A 1003 17.76 7.09 -7.95
C ALA A 1003 16.55 7.76 -7.27
N ALA A 1004 15.88 7.05 -6.36
CA ALA A 1004 14.68 7.58 -5.74
C ALA A 1004 15.04 8.71 -4.75
N PRO A 1005 14.25 9.80 -4.70
CA PRO A 1005 14.43 10.89 -3.75
C PRO A 1005 14.06 10.44 -2.33
N PHE A 1006 14.52 11.20 -1.34
CA PHE A 1006 14.19 11.01 0.07
C PHE A 1006 13.19 12.05 0.55
N THR A 1007 12.16 11.59 1.25
CA THR A 1007 11.23 12.45 1.98
C THR A 1007 11.80 12.83 3.34
N CYS A 1008 11.77 14.12 3.66
CA CYS A 1008 12.16 14.63 4.96
C CYS A 1008 11.08 14.30 6.01
N LEU A 1009 11.41 13.54 7.06
CA LEU A 1009 10.49 13.29 8.19
C LEU A 1009 10.71 14.27 9.36
N GLY A 1010 11.68 15.18 9.24
CA GLY A 1010 12.01 16.15 10.27
C GLY A 1010 12.98 15.62 11.32
N THR A 1011 13.01 16.31 12.45
CA THR A 1011 13.90 16.01 13.58
C THR A 1011 13.31 14.95 14.51
N ALA A 1012 14.19 14.22 15.18
CA ALA A 1012 13.80 13.14 16.07
C ALA A 1012 14.55 13.14 17.40
N ASP A 1013 13.87 12.65 18.44
CA ASP A 1013 14.37 12.50 19.79
C ASP A 1013 14.54 11.02 20.17
N TYR A 1014 15.64 10.70 20.86
CA TYR A 1014 15.95 9.35 21.32
C TYR A 1014 14.91 8.84 22.33
N VAL A 1015 14.45 7.59 22.15
CA VAL A 1015 13.50 6.94 23.07
C VAL A 1015 14.14 5.76 23.80
N ARG A 1016 14.67 4.78 23.05
CA ARG A 1016 15.33 3.57 23.58
C ARG A 1016 16.26 2.95 22.56
N HIS A 1017 17.17 2.08 22.99
CA HIS A 1017 17.97 1.24 22.11
C HIS A 1017 18.10 -0.20 22.63
N SER A 1018 18.47 -1.13 21.76
CA SER A 1018 18.74 -2.53 22.10
C SER A 1018 19.72 -3.18 21.12
N GLY A 1019 20.54 -4.10 21.62
CA GLY A 1019 21.60 -4.74 20.84
C GLY A 1019 22.87 -3.88 20.79
N ASN A 1020 24.01 -4.50 20.45
CA ASN A 1020 25.31 -3.84 20.55
C ASN A 1020 25.98 -3.64 19.20
N ASN A 1021 26.14 -4.66 18.34
CA ASN A 1021 26.79 -4.51 17.03
C ASN A 1021 25.97 -5.24 15.95
N PRO A 1022 25.07 -4.57 15.22
CA PRO A 1022 24.65 -3.17 15.33
C PRO A 1022 23.64 -2.89 16.46
N ILE A 1023 23.46 -1.61 16.81
CA ILE A 1023 22.46 -1.13 17.77
C ILE A 1023 21.15 -0.81 17.03
N ASN A 1024 20.02 -1.23 17.60
CA ASN A 1024 18.69 -0.81 17.16
C ASN A 1024 18.22 0.38 18.00
N PHE A 1025 17.81 1.47 17.37
CA PHE A 1025 17.29 2.68 18.02
C PHE A 1025 15.81 2.87 17.70
N VAL A 1026 15.07 3.34 18.69
CA VAL A 1026 13.71 3.88 18.51
C VAL A 1026 13.78 5.39 18.69
N TRP A 1027 13.36 6.10 17.64
CA TRP A 1027 13.32 7.56 17.55
C TRP A 1027 11.87 8.04 17.61
N ARG A 1028 11.61 9.15 18.31
CA ARG A 1028 10.34 9.87 18.29
C ARG A 1028 10.48 11.10 17.39
N LEU A 1029 9.80 11.09 16.25
CA LEU A 1029 9.69 12.23 15.36
C LEU A 1029 8.87 13.34 16.04
N ARG A 1030 9.35 14.58 15.92
CA ARG A 1030 8.63 15.76 16.45
C ARG A 1030 7.39 16.08 15.62
N GLU A 1031 7.46 15.81 14.33
CA GLU A 1031 6.33 15.93 13.41
C GLU A 1031 5.75 14.55 13.07
N LYS A 1032 4.41 14.48 13.00
CA LYS A 1032 3.73 13.24 12.62
C LYS A 1032 3.97 12.93 11.15
N ILE A 1033 4.33 11.68 10.85
CA ILE A 1033 4.45 11.17 9.48
C ILE A 1033 3.07 11.24 8.78
N PRO A 1034 2.96 11.88 7.61
CA PRO A 1034 1.75 11.88 6.79
C PRO A 1034 1.27 10.46 6.44
N SER A 1035 -0.04 10.26 6.37
CA SER A 1035 -0.68 8.95 6.16
C SER A 1035 -0.14 8.22 4.92
N LYS A 1036 0.07 8.95 3.82
CA LYS A 1036 0.63 8.45 2.55
C LYS A 1036 2.03 7.86 2.71
N LEU A 1037 2.83 8.38 3.64
CA LEU A 1037 4.22 7.95 3.89
C LEU A 1037 4.28 6.78 4.87
N ILE A 1038 3.36 6.70 5.84
CA ILE A 1038 3.24 5.56 6.76
C ILE A 1038 2.95 4.27 6.00
N VAL A 1039 2.00 4.32 5.05
CA VAL A 1039 1.65 3.14 4.23
C VAL A 1039 2.87 2.66 3.44
N LYS A 1040 3.70 3.57 2.92
CA LYS A 1040 4.97 3.22 2.25
C LYS A 1040 6.00 2.65 3.22
N ALA A 1041 6.08 3.17 4.44
CA ALA A 1041 6.98 2.71 5.49
C ALA A 1041 6.62 1.32 6.04
N ASN A 1042 5.34 0.94 6.00
CA ASN A 1042 4.85 -0.30 6.62
C ASN A 1042 4.54 -1.43 5.63
N LYS A 1043 4.67 -1.17 4.31
CA LYS A 1043 4.18 -2.03 3.22
C LYS A 1043 4.73 -3.47 3.21
N HIS A 1044 5.86 -3.74 3.86
CA HIS A 1044 6.50 -5.05 3.93
C HIS A 1044 6.49 -5.70 5.33
N ILE A 1045 5.91 -5.03 6.32
CA ILE A 1045 5.64 -5.60 7.65
C ILE A 1045 4.34 -6.42 7.63
N LEU A 1046 3.40 -6.07 6.75
CA LEU A 1046 2.05 -6.65 6.65
C LEU A 1046 1.86 -7.64 5.50
#